data_AF-A0A377I4G3-F1
#
_entry.id   AF-A0A377I4G3-F1
#
_cell.length_a   1.000
_cell.length_b   1.000
_cell.length_c   1.000
_cell.angle_alpha   90.00
_cell.angle_beta   90.00
_cell.angle_gamma   90.00
#
_symmetry.space_group_name_H-M   'P 1'
#
loop_
_entity.id
_entity.type
_entity.pdbx_description
1 polymer ?
#
loop_
_entity_poly.entity_id
_entity_poly.type
_entity_poly.pdbx_seq_one_letter_code
_entity_poly.pdbx_strand_id
1 'polypeptide(L)'
;MKQLNVKQYYSAAEIAVLELSSVPSATKNILAKAKRENWSHRPRMGRGGGIEFEFSSLPIDIQAEILLKEKIAKDPDFKNTKIKKVKAQERVMTESAWNVLASATNEQERRAERRFNAVMKLKGLLDMRLKLMDAMDRVVEHFAGQEGEAVSRGSLKRWWYKVKNHPQSNWLPLLLDRVERDTTNRYAKIDELAWQFFLGEYCRQAQPNFAICYEELMYAAEENGWAVPSLNTLKHKFNREMTPAQIALMRGGEHALRELVKPQRRSVAHLQALEIINGDGYQHNVFVDWYEDGSRPIRPKTWFWQDVRTRRILAYCVDDSENGDQIRQATLRLIKQYGIPKKILMDNTRAASDLQTSTQTKRGKRNKDIVVDGLFERLGIQVIRTLVFKGRGNGRAKPIERAFRRDGLPAYIDRNRLCEGFFTGDSPTEKPENYQYKKGLNKAQFLQLVEEGVRKWNAKKGRQSELGQGIYSADELWARDYAQVEVVKPTDEQLRQLMMLGESTKVDKYGCFTLKAGYRLDGEKNTYYAEALQGGQYPYVVVRFDPDDLHGTVYVYDLNGVYLCDAICDKPLAFDSVKGAAMQRRLESQEARQTKKQLQTIEKMDKHQHEQYRKHFDETPAAELVEPKKVKTLELFEGNLQRKVQDTDWLADDNTTTESGFAKGVAKFIEQNNAD
;
A
#
# COMPACT_ATOMS: atom_id res chain seq x y z
N MET A 1 32.61 -45.62 -38.21
CA MET A 1 32.67 -45.16 -39.62
C MET A 1 31.73 -46.03 -40.43
N LYS A 2 30.67 -45.48 -41.04
CA LYS A 2 29.81 -46.25 -41.96
C LYS A 2 30.66 -46.63 -43.18
N GLN A 3 30.76 -47.92 -43.50
CA GLN A 3 31.43 -48.39 -44.72
C GLN A 3 30.77 -47.72 -45.93
N LEU A 4 31.55 -46.99 -46.74
CA LEU A 4 31.07 -46.44 -48.00
C LEU A 4 30.77 -47.59 -48.94
N ASN A 5 29.50 -47.84 -49.22
CA ASN A 5 29.08 -48.78 -50.26
C ASN A 5 29.17 -48.04 -51.62
N VAL A 6 30.39 -47.91 -52.13
CA VAL A 6 30.65 -47.35 -53.47
C VAL A 6 30.24 -48.40 -54.49
N LYS A 7 29.51 -48.00 -55.54
CA LYS A 7 29.11 -48.92 -56.60
C LYS A 7 30.40 -49.50 -57.22
N GLN A 8 30.53 -50.82 -57.26
CA GLN A 8 31.77 -51.46 -57.74
C GLN A 8 31.97 -51.32 -59.25
N TYR A 9 30.89 -51.13 -60.02
CA TYR A 9 30.93 -51.06 -61.48
C TYR A 9 30.11 -49.88 -62.02
N TYR A 10 30.70 -49.11 -62.93
CA TYR A 10 30.09 -47.94 -63.57
C TYR A 10 30.09 -48.09 -65.08
N SER A 11 28.98 -47.78 -65.74
CA SER A 11 28.96 -47.69 -67.20
C SER A 11 29.49 -46.37 -67.73
N ALA A 12 29.89 -46.35 -69.00
CA ALA A 12 30.25 -45.11 -69.69
C ALA A 12 29.15 -44.03 -69.62
N ALA A 13 27.88 -44.42 -69.65
CA ALA A 13 26.75 -43.49 -69.51
C ALA A 13 26.66 -42.89 -68.10
N GLU A 14 26.88 -43.69 -67.06
CA GLU A 14 26.89 -43.19 -65.68
C GLU A 14 28.09 -42.27 -65.42
N ILE A 15 29.26 -42.60 -65.97
CA ILE A 15 30.45 -41.75 -65.88
C ILE A 15 30.24 -40.42 -66.61
N ALA A 16 29.58 -40.44 -67.78
CA ALA A 16 29.23 -39.22 -68.52
C ALA A 16 28.27 -38.31 -67.73
N VAL A 17 27.25 -38.90 -67.07
CA VAL A 17 26.28 -38.16 -66.25
C VAL A 17 26.93 -37.50 -65.03
N LEU A 18 28.04 -38.05 -64.53
CA LEU A 18 28.78 -37.44 -63.42
C LEU A 18 29.60 -36.21 -63.82
N GLU A 19 29.71 -35.87 -65.12
CA GLU A 19 30.40 -34.69 -65.66
C GLU A 19 31.80 -34.49 -65.04
N LEU A 20 32.61 -35.56 -65.00
CA LEU A 20 33.94 -35.51 -64.38
C LEU A 20 34.90 -34.68 -65.25
N SER A 21 35.70 -33.81 -64.65
CA SER A 21 36.68 -32.99 -65.39
C SER A 21 37.80 -33.83 -66.02
N SER A 22 38.06 -35.00 -65.43
CA SER A 22 39.09 -35.95 -65.85
C SER A 22 38.66 -36.90 -66.98
N VAL A 23 37.41 -36.85 -67.47
CA VAL A 23 36.93 -37.65 -68.61
C VAL A 23 36.19 -36.82 -69.66
N PRO A 24 36.18 -37.25 -70.93
CA PRO A 24 35.34 -36.64 -71.96
C PRO A 24 33.86 -36.74 -71.60
N SER A 25 33.06 -35.72 -71.96
CA SER A 25 31.62 -35.66 -71.68
C SER A 25 30.77 -36.64 -72.51
N ALA A 26 31.25 -37.05 -73.70
CA ALA A 26 30.53 -37.96 -74.59
C ALA A 26 30.85 -39.43 -74.29
N THR A 27 29.82 -40.27 -74.15
CA THR A 27 29.94 -41.71 -73.87
C THR A 27 30.84 -42.48 -74.84
N LYS A 28 30.78 -42.16 -76.15
CA LYS A 28 31.67 -42.75 -77.17
C LYS A 28 33.15 -42.47 -76.88
N ASN A 29 33.48 -41.28 -76.40
CA ASN A 29 34.85 -40.87 -76.11
C ASN A 29 35.35 -41.46 -74.79
N ILE A 30 34.45 -41.70 -73.82
CA ILE A 30 34.76 -42.44 -72.59
C ILE A 30 35.11 -43.90 -72.94
N LEU A 31 34.34 -44.55 -73.83
CA LEU A 31 34.64 -45.91 -74.29
C LEU A 31 35.98 -46.00 -75.03
N ALA A 32 36.29 -45.00 -75.86
CA ALA A 32 37.58 -44.91 -76.56
C ALA A 32 38.75 -44.73 -75.57
N LYS A 33 38.58 -43.86 -74.56
CA LYS A 33 39.56 -43.65 -73.48
C LYS A 33 39.76 -44.93 -72.67
N ALA A 34 38.68 -45.60 -72.28
CA ALA A 34 38.72 -46.84 -71.53
C ALA A 34 39.40 -47.98 -72.30
N LYS A 35 39.22 -48.05 -73.62
CA LYS A 35 39.92 -49.02 -74.48
C LYS A 35 41.41 -48.71 -74.59
N ARG A 36 41.78 -47.42 -74.72
CA ARG A 36 43.17 -46.97 -74.80
C ARG A 36 43.93 -47.18 -73.49
N GLU A 37 43.26 -46.99 -72.37
CA GLU A 37 43.81 -47.10 -71.01
C GLU A 37 43.54 -48.48 -70.37
N ASN A 38 42.96 -49.40 -71.15
CA ASN A 38 42.73 -50.81 -70.82
C ASN A 38 41.98 -51.03 -69.49
N TRP A 39 40.87 -50.31 -69.27
CA TRP A 39 40.07 -50.42 -68.06
C TRP A 39 39.40 -51.80 -67.95
N SER A 40 39.42 -52.39 -66.75
CA SER A 40 38.76 -53.66 -66.46
C SER A 40 37.26 -53.51 -66.61
N HIS A 41 36.65 -54.38 -67.44
CA HIS A 41 35.22 -54.29 -67.73
C HIS A 41 34.55 -55.66 -67.73
N ARG A 42 33.24 -55.65 -67.47
CA ARG A 42 32.35 -56.81 -67.58
C ARG A 42 31.15 -56.49 -68.45
N PRO A 43 30.52 -57.48 -69.11
CA PRO A 43 29.24 -57.27 -69.77
C PRO A 43 28.19 -56.84 -68.73
N ARG A 44 27.40 -55.84 -69.09
CA ARG A 44 26.31 -55.31 -68.26
C ARG A 44 25.16 -56.32 -68.21
N MET A 45 24.72 -56.67 -67.01
CA MET A 45 23.53 -57.50 -66.79
C MET A 45 22.26 -56.63 -66.92
N GLY A 46 21.64 -56.62 -68.10
CA GLY A 46 20.38 -55.88 -68.36
C GLY A 46 19.93 -55.86 -69.83
N ARG A 47 18.70 -55.43 -70.09
CA ARG A 47 18.17 -55.24 -71.46
C ARG A 47 18.94 -54.12 -72.18
N GLY A 48 19.50 -54.42 -73.36
CA GLY A 48 20.18 -53.46 -74.23
C GLY A 48 21.69 -53.69 -74.43
N GLY A 49 22.30 -54.63 -73.71
CA GLY A 49 23.74 -54.90 -73.80
C GLY A 49 24.61 -53.71 -73.37
N GLY A 50 25.93 -53.90 -73.31
CA GLY A 50 26.91 -52.87 -72.93
C GLY A 50 27.97 -53.37 -71.97
N ILE A 51 28.96 -52.52 -71.66
CA ILE A 51 30.06 -52.83 -70.73
C ILE A 51 30.02 -51.89 -69.51
N GLU A 52 30.37 -52.42 -68.35
CA GLU A 52 30.58 -51.66 -67.11
C GLU A 52 32.03 -51.81 -66.66
N PHE A 53 32.63 -50.71 -66.21
CA PHE A 53 34.01 -50.62 -65.75
C PHE A 53 34.09 -50.75 -64.24
N GLU A 54 35.05 -51.52 -63.75
CA GLU A 54 35.28 -51.68 -62.32
C GLU A 54 35.90 -50.41 -61.74
N PHE A 55 35.36 -49.91 -60.62
CA PHE A 55 35.79 -48.65 -60.00
C PHE A 55 37.29 -48.63 -59.66
N SER A 56 37.82 -49.72 -59.13
CA SER A 56 39.24 -49.91 -58.79
C SER A 56 40.18 -49.85 -59.99
N SER A 57 39.66 -50.13 -61.19
CA SER A 57 40.42 -50.11 -62.45
C SER A 57 40.45 -48.75 -63.14
N LEU A 58 39.63 -47.79 -62.68
CA LEU A 58 39.63 -46.44 -63.23
C LEU A 58 40.89 -45.67 -62.79
N PRO A 59 41.40 -44.71 -63.58
CA PRO A 59 42.46 -43.80 -63.14
C PRO A 59 42.16 -43.10 -61.81
N ILE A 60 43.19 -42.85 -61.00
CA ILE A 60 43.06 -42.33 -59.63
C ILE A 60 42.31 -41.00 -59.57
N ASP A 61 42.51 -40.14 -60.56
CA ASP A 61 41.84 -38.84 -60.68
C ASP A 61 40.33 -39.00 -60.88
N ILE A 62 39.93 -40.01 -61.64
CA ILE A 62 38.52 -40.35 -61.90
C ILE A 62 37.90 -40.97 -60.65
N GLN A 63 38.62 -41.88 -59.98
CA GLN A 63 38.18 -42.46 -58.71
C GLN A 63 37.94 -41.37 -57.64
N ALA A 64 38.88 -40.43 -57.52
CA ALA A 64 38.80 -39.33 -56.56
C ALA A 64 37.60 -38.40 -56.85
N GLU A 65 37.39 -38.01 -58.11
CA GLU A 65 36.24 -37.18 -58.48
C GLU A 65 34.90 -37.89 -58.28
N ILE A 66 34.80 -39.18 -58.62
CA ILE A 66 33.58 -39.98 -58.39
C ILE A 66 33.26 -40.03 -56.88
N LEU A 67 34.25 -40.29 -56.02
CA LEU A 67 34.04 -40.31 -54.56
C LEU A 67 33.62 -38.95 -53.99
N LEU A 68 34.18 -37.86 -54.51
CA LEU A 68 33.84 -36.50 -54.10
C LEU A 68 32.42 -36.12 -54.53
N LYS A 69 32.02 -36.45 -55.76
CA LYS A 69 30.68 -36.15 -56.28
C LYS A 69 29.60 -37.07 -55.72
N GLU A 70 29.88 -38.37 -55.52
CA GLU A 70 28.95 -39.29 -54.84
C GLU A 70 28.69 -38.87 -53.38
N LYS A 71 29.73 -38.39 -52.65
CA LYS A 71 29.56 -37.84 -51.29
C LYS A 71 28.63 -36.63 -51.25
N ILE A 72 28.66 -35.79 -52.28
CA ILE A 72 27.82 -34.60 -52.39
C ILE A 72 26.39 -34.94 -52.84
N ALA A 73 26.23 -35.96 -53.70
CA ALA A 73 24.94 -36.36 -54.25
C ALA A 73 24.10 -37.23 -53.29
N LYS A 74 24.73 -38.08 -52.46
CA LYS A 74 24.03 -38.98 -51.52
C LYS A 74 23.59 -38.30 -50.21
N ASP A 75 23.99 -37.06 -49.96
CA ASP A 75 23.60 -36.31 -48.75
C ASP A 75 23.32 -34.83 -49.08
N PRO A 76 22.15 -34.52 -49.67
CA PRO A 76 21.70 -33.13 -49.87
C PRO A 76 21.57 -32.36 -48.54
N ASP A 77 21.42 -33.07 -47.42
CA ASP A 77 21.44 -32.49 -46.07
C ASP A 77 22.85 -32.14 -45.59
N PHE A 78 23.92 -32.71 -46.11
CA PHE A 78 25.30 -32.38 -45.72
C PHE A 78 25.65 -30.91 -46.00
N LYS A 79 25.23 -30.37 -47.15
CA LYS A 79 25.41 -28.95 -47.50
C LYS A 79 24.57 -28.05 -46.58
N ASN A 80 23.29 -28.36 -46.39
CA ASN A 80 22.40 -27.57 -45.53
C ASN A 80 22.79 -27.62 -44.05
N THR A 81 23.24 -28.77 -43.55
CA THR A 81 23.63 -28.98 -42.15
C THR A 81 24.95 -28.29 -41.83
N LYS A 82 25.93 -28.30 -42.76
CA LYS A 82 27.18 -27.54 -42.58
C LYS A 82 26.94 -26.03 -42.62
N ILE A 83 26.10 -25.55 -43.53
CA ILE A 83 25.73 -24.11 -43.61
C ILE A 83 24.99 -23.67 -42.34
N LYS A 84 24.04 -24.47 -41.84
CA LYS A 84 23.32 -24.20 -40.58
C LYS A 84 24.26 -24.19 -39.38
N LYS A 85 25.22 -25.13 -39.29
CA LYS A 85 26.22 -25.18 -38.21
C LYS A 85 27.18 -23.99 -38.23
N VAL A 86 27.66 -23.58 -39.40
CA VAL A 86 28.53 -22.40 -39.55
C VAL A 86 27.79 -21.12 -39.16
N LYS A 87 26.55 -20.92 -39.62
CA LYS A 87 25.73 -19.77 -39.22
C LYS A 87 25.41 -19.74 -37.72
N ALA A 88 25.20 -20.90 -37.10
CA ALA A 88 25.00 -20.99 -35.66
C ALA A 88 26.28 -20.63 -34.88
N GLN A 89 27.45 -21.12 -35.32
CA GLN A 89 28.75 -20.76 -34.74
C GLN A 89 29.06 -19.27 -34.88
N GLU A 90 28.77 -18.66 -36.04
CA GLU A 90 28.92 -17.22 -36.25
C GLU A 90 28.04 -16.40 -35.31
N ARG A 91 26.79 -16.82 -35.06
CA ARG A 91 25.89 -16.16 -34.09
C ARG A 91 26.43 -16.22 -32.67
N VAL A 92 26.84 -17.40 -32.21
CA VAL A 92 27.42 -17.59 -30.87
C VAL A 92 28.70 -16.76 -30.68
N MET A 93 29.56 -16.72 -31.71
CA MET A 93 30.77 -15.88 -31.70
C MET A 93 30.43 -14.38 -31.69
N THR A 94 29.36 -13.98 -32.37
CA THR A 94 28.85 -12.60 -32.38
C THR A 94 28.38 -12.19 -30.99
N GLU A 95 27.47 -12.96 -30.39
CA GLU A 95 26.96 -12.70 -29.04
C GLU A 95 28.07 -12.66 -27.99
N SER A 96 29.01 -13.61 -28.05
CA SER A 96 30.18 -13.63 -27.17
C SER A 96 31.05 -12.37 -27.31
N ALA A 97 31.32 -11.93 -28.54
CA ALA A 97 32.10 -10.72 -28.79
C ALA A 97 31.40 -9.45 -28.25
N TRP A 98 30.09 -9.33 -28.46
CA TRP A 98 29.31 -8.20 -27.97
C TRP A 98 29.14 -8.19 -26.45
N ASN A 99 29.03 -9.36 -25.80
CA ASN A 99 29.05 -9.44 -24.34
C ASN A 99 30.38 -8.97 -23.74
N VAL A 100 31.50 -9.23 -24.42
CA VAL A 100 32.83 -8.72 -24.00
C VAL A 100 32.86 -7.19 -24.07
N LEU A 101 32.33 -6.58 -25.13
CA LEU A 101 32.20 -5.13 -25.23
C LEU A 101 31.27 -4.56 -24.14
N ALA A 102 30.13 -5.21 -23.87
CA ALA A 102 29.21 -4.79 -22.82
C ALA A 102 29.83 -4.81 -21.41
N SER A 103 30.87 -5.63 -21.20
CA SER A 103 31.63 -5.69 -19.95
C SER A 103 32.83 -4.73 -19.90
N ALA A 104 33.13 -4.04 -20.99
CA ALA A 104 34.28 -3.14 -21.09
C ALA A 104 34.02 -1.80 -20.39
N THR A 105 35.09 -1.10 -20.03
CA THR A 105 34.97 0.27 -19.50
C THR A 105 34.74 1.28 -20.63
N ASN A 106 34.14 2.43 -20.32
CA ASN A 106 33.91 3.51 -21.30
C ASN A 106 35.20 3.95 -22.02
N GLU A 107 36.35 3.90 -21.34
CA GLU A 107 37.65 4.24 -21.95
C GLU A 107 38.13 3.15 -22.92
N GLN A 108 37.89 1.87 -22.62
CA GLN A 108 38.18 0.78 -23.55
C GLN A 108 37.26 0.83 -24.77
N GLU A 109 35.98 1.16 -24.57
CA GLU A 109 35.02 1.34 -25.65
C GLU A 109 35.42 2.52 -26.55
N ARG A 110 35.76 3.69 -25.98
CA ARG A 110 36.26 4.85 -26.73
C ARG A 110 37.50 4.52 -27.57
N ARG A 111 38.43 3.74 -27.02
CA ARG A 111 39.62 3.27 -27.76
C ARG A 111 39.23 2.31 -28.88
N ALA A 112 38.32 1.36 -28.62
CA ALA A 112 37.81 0.45 -29.63
C ALA A 112 37.07 1.18 -30.76
N GLU A 113 36.28 2.21 -30.46
CA GLU A 113 35.62 3.09 -31.43
C GLU A 113 36.63 3.84 -32.28
N ARG A 114 37.68 4.40 -31.66
CA ARG A 114 38.75 5.08 -32.40
C ARG A 114 39.45 4.13 -33.37
N ARG A 115 39.74 2.90 -32.94
CA ARG A 115 40.29 1.84 -33.79
C ARG A 115 39.34 1.43 -34.90
N PHE A 116 38.06 1.30 -34.60
CA PHE A 116 37.01 0.98 -35.56
C PHE A 116 36.92 2.05 -36.65
N ASN A 117 36.95 3.34 -36.27
CA ASN A 117 36.97 4.46 -37.21
C ASN A 117 38.20 4.44 -38.12
N ALA A 118 39.37 4.13 -37.58
CA ALA A 118 40.59 3.98 -38.38
C ALA A 118 40.49 2.83 -39.39
N VAL A 119 39.94 1.68 -38.96
CA VAL A 119 39.73 0.52 -39.83
C VAL A 119 38.65 0.76 -40.88
N MET A 120 37.57 1.47 -40.55
CA MET A 120 36.51 1.84 -41.50
C MET A 120 37.03 2.77 -42.59
N LYS A 121 37.88 3.76 -42.25
CA LYS A 121 38.54 4.61 -43.24
C LYS A 121 39.48 3.83 -44.15
N LEU A 122 40.24 2.87 -43.58
CA LEU A 122 41.07 1.97 -44.38
C LEU A 122 40.23 1.14 -45.36
N LYS A 123 39.10 0.58 -44.90
CA LYS A 123 38.17 -0.19 -45.75
C LYS A 123 37.68 0.66 -46.93
N GLY A 124 37.23 1.89 -46.68
CA GLY A 124 36.74 2.80 -47.73
C GLY A 124 37.79 3.11 -48.81
N LEU A 125 39.06 3.29 -48.42
CA LEU A 125 40.15 3.49 -49.38
C LEU A 125 40.47 2.22 -50.19
N LEU A 126 40.35 1.04 -49.58
CA LEU A 126 40.52 -0.23 -50.27
C LEU A 126 39.38 -0.49 -51.28
N ASP A 127 38.14 -0.12 -50.92
CA ASP A 127 36.98 -0.23 -51.81
C ASP A 127 37.14 0.68 -53.06
N MET A 128 37.86 1.80 -52.92
CA MET A 128 38.28 2.67 -54.03
C MET A 128 39.47 2.14 -54.84
N ARG A 129 39.90 0.89 -54.61
CA ARG A 129 41.02 0.19 -55.28
C ARG A 129 42.41 0.80 -55.07
N LEU A 130 42.62 1.56 -53.98
CA LEU A 130 43.99 1.95 -53.59
C LEU A 130 44.79 0.74 -53.10
N LYS A 131 46.10 0.76 -53.34
CA LYS A 131 47.00 -0.26 -52.78
C LYS A 131 47.00 -0.15 -51.26
N LEU A 132 47.01 -1.31 -50.58
CA LEU A 132 46.93 -1.41 -49.12
C LEU A 132 47.97 -0.56 -48.39
N MET A 133 49.19 -0.48 -48.94
CA MET A 133 50.29 0.26 -48.35
C MET A 133 50.02 1.77 -48.38
N ASP A 134 49.61 2.31 -49.53
CA ASP A 134 49.29 3.73 -49.72
C ASP A 134 48.04 4.14 -48.92
N ALA A 135 47.05 3.25 -48.83
CA ALA A 135 45.83 3.46 -48.05
C ALA A 135 46.12 3.55 -46.54
N MET A 136 47.02 2.71 -46.02
CA MET A 136 47.43 2.79 -44.61
C MET A 136 48.17 4.10 -44.30
N ASP A 137 49.06 4.54 -45.19
CA ASP A 137 49.86 5.75 -44.96
C ASP A 137 48.96 7.00 -44.90
N ARG A 138 47.93 7.09 -45.76
CA ARG A 138 46.92 8.17 -45.72
C ARG A 138 46.05 8.15 -44.46
N VAL A 139 45.69 6.97 -43.95
CA VAL A 139 44.92 6.85 -42.70
C VAL A 139 45.78 7.29 -41.51
N VAL A 140 47.05 6.86 -41.45
CA VAL A 140 47.99 7.27 -40.41
C VAL A 140 48.19 8.79 -40.42
N GLU A 141 48.38 9.39 -41.59
CA GLU A 141 48.49 10.85 -41.75
C GLU A 141 47.23 11.58 -41.27
N HIS A 142 46.04 11.06 -41.58
CA HIS A 142 44.79 11.68 -41.13
C HIS A 142 44.60 11.65 -39.61
N PHE A 143 45.06 10.60 -38.93
CA PHE A 143 44.98 10.48 -37.47
C PHE A 143 46.20 11.08 -36.76
N ALA A 144 47.23 11.53 -37.50
CA ALA A 144 48.38 12.21 -36.93
C ALA A 144 47.95 13.57 -36.34
N GLY A 145 48.36 13.86 -35.10
CA GLY A 145 48.04 15.11 -34.41
C GLY A 145 46.62 15.22 -33.83
N GLN A 146 45.75 14.22 -34.02
CA GLN A 146 44.44 14.16 -33.35
C GLN A 146 44.59 13.64 -31.91
N GLU A 147 43.89 14.23 -30.95
CA GLU A 147 43.87 13.76 -29.55
C GLU A 147 43.37 12.31 -29.45
N GLY A 148 44.13 11.43 -28.79
CA GLY A 148 43.77 10.03 -28.52
C GLY A 148 44.89 9.03 -28.80
N GLU A 149 44.55 7.72 -28.83
CA GLU A 149 45.52 6.66 -29.13
C GLU A 149 46.17 6.88 -30.51
N ALA A 150 47.51 6.84 -30.53
CA ALA A 150 48.31 7.01 -31.74
C ALA A 150 48.10 5.82 -32.69
N VAL A 151 47.66 6.10 -33.91
CA VAL A 151 47.44 5.08 -34.94
C VAL A 151 48.71 4.93 -35.76
N SER A 152 49.51 3.90 -35.47
CA SER A 152 50.67 3.55 -36.29
C SER A 152 50.30 2.62 -37.45
N ARG A 153 51.14 2.59 -38.50
CA ARG A 153 50.98 1.66 -39.63
C ARG A 153 50.92 0.20 -39.15
N GLY A 154 51.78 -0.16 -38.19
CA GLY A 154 51.84 -1.51 -37.61
C GLY A 154 50.57 -1.87 -36.83
N SER A 155 50.05 -0.93 -36.04
CA SER A 155 48.80 -1.09 -35.27
C SER A 155 47.60 -1.23 -36.21
N LEU A 156 47.48 -0.35 -37.21
CA LEU A 156 46.39 -0.38 -38.18
C LEU A 156 46.39 -1.68 -39.00
N LYS A 157 47.58 -2.15 -39.42
CA LYS A 157 47.73 -3.46 -40.05
C LYS A 157 47.25 -4.58 -39.12
N ARG A 158 47.68 -4.59 -37.85
CA ARG A 158 47.24 -5.60 -36.87
C ARG A 158 45.72 -5.61 -36.70
N TRP A 159 45.10 -4.43 -36.55
CA TRP A 159 43.66 -4.27 -36.42
C TRP A 159 42.90 -4.75 -37.66
N TRP A 160 43.36 -4.37 -38.87
CA TRP A 160 42.76 -4.81 -40.13
C TRP A 160 42.74 -6.33 -40.25
N TYR A 161 43.88 -6.99 -40.02
CA TYR A 161 43.96 -8.45 -40.10
C TYR A 161 43.15 -9.16 -39.00
N LYS A 162 42.91 -8.49 -37.86
CA LYS A 162 42.06 -9.00 -36.78
C LYS A 162 40.57 -9.03 -37.16
N VAL A 163 40.11 -8.10 -38.01
CA VAL A 163 38.67 -7.95 -38.32
C VAL A 163 38.26 -8.32 -39.74
N LYS A 164 39.18 -8.30 -40.72
CA LYS A 164 38.85 -8.46 -42.16
C LYS A 164 38.09 -9.74 -42.53
N ASN A 165 38.26 -10.82 -41.76
CA ASN A 165 37.62 -12.13 -42.02
C ASN A 165 36.30 -12.29 -41.23
N HIS A 166 35.89 -11.27 -40.49
CA HIS A 166 34.66 -11.26 -39.70
C HIS A 166 33.65 -10.27 -40.31
N PRO A 167 32.34 -10.48 -40.12
CA PRO A 167 31.34 -9.51 -40.56
C PRO A 167 31.57 -8.16 -39.88
N GLN A 168 31.32 -7.07 -40.62
CA GLN A 168 31.55 -5.70 -40.14
C GLN A 168 30.83 -5.38 -38.83
N SER A 169 29.68 -6.00 -38.60
CA SER A 169 28.91 -5.92 -37.36
C SER A 169 29.72 -6.29 -36.11
N ASN A 170 30.80 -7.07 -36.25
CA ASN A 170 31.57 -7.58 -35.12
C ASN A 170 32.93 -6.90 -34.96
N TRP A 171 33.24 -5.90 -35.78
CA TRP A 171 34.56 -5.29 -35.78
C TRP A 171 34.84 -4.49 -34.50
N LEU A 172 33.85 -3.73 -34.01
CA LEU A 172 33.98 -2.95 -32.79
C LEU A 172 34.38 -3.82 -31.57
N PRO A 173 33.64 -4.89 -31.21
CA PRO A 173 34.03 -5.75 -30.08
C PRO A 173 35.37 -6.48 -30.30
N LEU A 174 35.73 -6.81 -31.55
CA LEU A 174 37.02 -7.44 -31.85
C LEU A 174 38.20 -6.48 -31.69
N LEU A 175 38.00 -5.17 -31.82
CA LEU A 175 39.04 -4.14 -31.68
C LEU A 175 39.27 -3.69 -30.23
N LEU A 176 38.48 -4.21 -29.29
CA LEU A 176 38.67 -3.98 -27.86
C LEU A 176 40.05 -4.44 -27.39
N ASP A 177 40.65 -3.67 -26.48
CA ASP A 177 41.84 -4.06 -25.72
C ASP A 177 41.53 -5.22 -24.78
N ARG A 178 41.92 -6.42 -25.20
CA ARG A 178 41.98 -7.58 -24.30
C ARG A 178 43.30 -7.50 -23.54
N VAL A 179 43.31 -6.75 -22.45
CA VAL A 179 44.34 -6.98 -21.43
C VAL A 179 43.93 -8.27 -20.74
N GLU A 180 44.57 -9.39 -21.11
CA GLU A 180 44.54 -10.61 -20.32
C GLU A 180 45.18 -10.28 -18.97
N ARG A 181 44.38 -9.74 -18.05
CA ARG A 181 44.80 -9.55 -16.68
C ARG A 181 44.81 -10.93 -16.07
N ASP A 182 45.99 -11.47 -15.82
CA ASP A 182 46.17 -12.73 -15.11
C ASP A 182 45.32 -12.70 -13.82
N THR A 183 44.24 -13.48 -13.82
CA THR A 183 43.24 -13.47 -12.74
C THR A 183 43.64 -14.34 -11.56
N THR A 184 44.73 -15.10 -11.70
CA THR A 184 45.16 -16.13 -10.75
C THR A 184 45.54 -15.57 -9.37
N ASN A 185 46.05 -14.34 -9.29
CA ASN A 185 46.51 -13.69 -8.05
C ASN A 185 45.76 -12.40 -7.68
N ARG A 186 44.52 -12.22 -8.13
CA ARG A 186 43.81 -10.94 -7.95
C ARG A 186 43.37 -10.67 -6.50
N TYR A 187 43.32 -11.68 -5.63
CA TYR A 187 42.78 -11.55 -4.28
C TYR A 187 43.78 -12.01 -3.23
N ALA A 188 43.98 -11.20 -2.20
CA ALA A 188 44.76 -11.58 -1.04
C ALA A 188 44.07 -12.73 -0.30
N LYS A 189 44.85 -13.72 0.11
CA LYS A 189 44.37 -14.81 0.95
C LYS A 189 44.05 -14.27 2.34
N ILE A 190 42.93 -14.73 2.90
CA ILE A 190 42.56 -14.49 4.29
C ILE A 190 42.20 -15.84 4.90
N ASP A 191 42.60 -16.06 6.15
CA ASP A 191 42.20 -17.27 6.87
C ASP A 191 40.71 -17.25 7.19
N GLU A 192 40.06 -18.41 7.10
CA GLU A 192 38.61 -18.52 7.23
C GLU A 192 38.13 -18.17 8.65
N LEU A 193 38.90 -18.55 9.66
CA LEU A 193 38.62 -18.20 11.07
C LEU A 193 38.71 -16.69 11.31
N ALA A 194 39.72 -16.03 10.75
CA ALA A 194 39.86 -14.57 10.82
C ALA A 194 38.67 -13.87 10.14
N TRP A 195 38.21 -14.40 9.00
CA TRP A 195 37.04 -13.87 8.30
C TRP A 195 35.75 -14.03 9.13
N GLN A 196 35.55 -15.20 9.74
CA GLN A 196 34.39 -15.45 10.60
C GLN A 196 34.40 -14.57 11.85
N PHE A 197 35.56 -14.39 12.47
CA PHE A 197 35.74 -13.47 13.60
C PHE A 197 35.36 -12.04 13.22
N PHE A 198 35.88 -11.54 12.09
CA PHE A 198 35.55 -10.21 11.59
C PHE A 198 34.04 -10.04 11.32
N LEU A 199 33.41 -11.04 10.69
CA LEU A 199 31.95 -11.00 10.47
C LEU A 199 31.19 -10.98 11.79
N GLY A 200 31.60 -11.77 12.78
CA GLY A 200 31.01 -11.76 14.12
C GLY A 200 31.08 -10.40 14.80
N GLU A 201 32.20 -9.69 14.65
CA GLU A 201 32.44 -8.38 15.24
C GLU A 201 31.71 -7.24 14.49
N TYR A 202 31.80 -7.22 13.16
CA TYR A 202 31.27 -6.13 12.34
C TYR A 202 29.75 -6.23 12.13
N CYS A 203 29.18 -7.45 12.10
CA CYS A 203 27.75 -7.66 11.86
C CYS A 203 26.89 -7.53 13.13
N ARG A 204 27.45 -7.04 14.25
CA ARG A 204 26.71 -6.75 15.48
C ARG A 204 25.71 -5.60 15.29
N GLN A 205 24.58 -5.70 15.99
CA GLN A 205 23.53 -4.65 15.99
C GLN A 205 23.99 -3.33 16.62
N ALA A 206 25.07 -3.34 17.42
CA ALA A 206 25.69 -2.11 17.95
C ALA A 206 26.36 -1.25 16.85
N GLN A 207 26.51 -1.80 15.64
CA GLN A 207 27.06 -1.10 14.47
C GLN A 207 28.44 -0.47 14.68
N PRO A 208 29.44 -1.23 15.17
CA PRO A 208 30.80 -0.70 15.31
C PRO A 208 31.37 -0.21 13.97
N ASN A 209 32.31 0.73 14.06
CA ASN A 209 33.03 1.26 12.91
C ASN A 209 33.91 0.16 12.28
N PHE A 210 33.98 0.13 10.96
CA PHE A 210 34.75 -0.86 10.21
C PHE A 210 36.24 -0.84 10.61
N ALA A 211 36.81 0.34 10.86
CA ALA A 211 38.21 0.49 11.25
C ALA A 211 38.51 -0.17 12.60
N ILE A 212 37.63 0.04 13.58
CA ILE A 212 37.78 -0.54 14.92
C ILE A 212 37.66 -2.07 14.86
N CYS A 213 36.68 -2.61 14.12
CA CYS A 213 36.59 -4.06 13.92
C CYS A 213 37.82 -4.66 13.22
N TYR A 214 38.50 -3.88 12.39
CA TYR A 214 39.74 -4.31 11.75
C TYR A 214 40.91 -4.29 12.73
N GLU A 215 41.01 -3.29 13.61
CA GLU A 215 42.01 -3.24 14.68
C GLU A 215 41.87 -4.45 15.62
N GLU A 216 40.65 -4.77 16.07
CA GLU A 216 40.35 -5.96 16.87
C GLU A 216 40.72 -7.26 16.13
N LEU A 217 40.46 -7.33 14.82
CA LEU A 217 40.87 -8.47 13.99
C LEU A 217 42.40 -8.60 13.92
N MET A 218 43.15 -7.50 13.88
CA MET A 218 44.61 -7.52 13.86
C MET A 218 45.18 -8.05 15.18
N TYR A 219 44.64 -7.63 16.33
CA TYR A 219 45.03 -8.19 17.62
C TYR A 219 44.76 -9.69 17.70
N ALA A 220 43.57 -10.13 17.29
CA ALA A 220 43.23 -11.55 17.25
C ALA A 220 44.09 -12.33 16.25
N ALA A 221 44.50 -11.70 15.14
CA ALA A 221 45.39 -12.30 14.16
C ALA A 221 46.83 -12.45 14.67
N GLU A 222 47.33 -11.51 15.48
CA GLU A 222 48.63 -11.62 16.14
C GLU A 222 48.67 -12.78 17.14
N GLU A 223 47.61 -12.95 17.93
CA GLU A 223 47.49 -14.05 18.91
C GLU A 223 47.37 -15.44 18.25
N ASN A 224 46.59 -15.53 17.16
CA ASN A 224 46.27 -16.80 16.51
C ASN A 224 47.11 -17.09 15.25
N GLY A 225 48.01 -16.18 14.87
CA GLY A 225 48.86 -16.30 13.69
C GLY A 225 48.10 -16.26 12.35
N TRP A 226 47.01 -15.50 12.26
CA TRP A 226 46.18 -15.43 11.05
C TRP A 226 46.75 -14.47 10.00
N ALA A 227 46.66 -14.85 8.73
CA ALA A 227 46.94 -13.98 7.60
C ALA A 227 45.75 -13.06 7.31
N VAL A 228 45.90 -11.77 7.56
CA VAL A 228 44.88 -10.74 7.33
C VAL A 228 45.36 -9.75 6.25
N PRO A 229 44.55 -9.48 5.20
CA PRO A 229 44.91 -8.52 4.16
C PRO A 229 44.66 -7.08 4.62
N SER A 230 45.16 -6.10 3.87
CA SER A 230 44.94 -4.67 4.20
C SER A 230 43.46 -4.31 4.34
N LEU A 231 43.17 -3.31 5.17
CA LEU A 231 41.81 -2.82 5.45
C LEU A 231 40.98 -2.56 4.18
N ASN A 232 41.57 -1.96 3.14
CA ASN A 232 40.88 -1.73 1.87
C ASN A 232 40.54 -3.04 1.16
N THR A 233 41.46 -4.01 1.16
CA THR A 233 41.23 -5.34 0.56
C THR A 233 40.13 -6.10 1.30
N LEU A 234 40.10 -6.01 2.62
CA LEU A 234 39.03 -6.58 3.44
C LEU A 234 37.67 -5.93 3.14
N LYS A 235 37.61 -4.59 3.03
CA LYS A 235 36.40 -3.86 2.61
C LYS A 235 35.89 -4.33 1.25
N HIS A 236 36.79 -4.49 0.28
CA HIS A 236 36.42 -4.98 -1.05
C HIS A 236 35.90 -6.42 -1.02
N LYS A 237 36.53 -7.31 -0.23
CA LYS A 237 36.04 -8.68 -0.01
C LYS A 237 34.65 -8.67 0.63
N PHE A 238 34.45 -7.87 1.68
CA PHE A 238 33.17 -7.73 2.37
C PHE A 238 32.04 -7.28 1.44
N ASN A 239 32.24 -6.20 0.68
CA ASN A 239 31.22 -5.69 -0.24
C ASN A 239 30.93 -6.64 -1.42
N ARG A 240 31.85 -7.56 -1.74
CA ARG A 240 31.66 -8.57 -2.78
C ARG A 240 30.87 -9.77 -2.27
N GLU A 241 31.13 -10.20 -1.05
CA GLU A 241 30.51 -11.41 -0.46
C GLU A 241 29.17 -11.11 0.21
N MET A 242 29.03 -9.93 0.81
CA MET A 242 27.81 -9.53 1.50
C MET A 242 27.00 -8.55 0.64
N THR A 243 25.74 -8.91 0.41
CA THR A 243 24.78 -8.01 -0.23
C THR A 243 24.32 -6.92 0.73
N PRO A 244 23.94 -5.73 0.24
CA PRO A 244 23.38 -4.67 1.08
C PRO A 244 22.18 -5.13 1.94
N ALA A 245 21.37 -6.07 1.42
CA ALA A 245 20.24 -6.66 2.14
C ALA A 245 20.68 -7.50 3.35
N GLN A 246 21.71 -8.33 3.20
CA GLN A 246 22.27 -9.13 4.31
C GLN A 246 22.87 -8.22 5.37
N ILE A 247 23.62 -7.19 4.96
CA ILE A 247 24.23 -6.21 5.88
C ILE A 247 23.13 -5.49 6.67
N ALA A 248 22.07 -5.04 5.99
CA ALA A 248 20.94 -4.39 6.66
C ALA A 248 20.23 -5.32 7.64
N LEU A 249 20.03 -6.60 7.29
CA LEU A 249 19.41 -7.57 8.20
C LEU A 249 20.29 -7.83 9.44
N MET A 250 21.59 -7.99 9.26
CA MET A 250 22.52 -8.28 10.35
C MET A 250 22.69 -7.08 11.29
N ARG A 251 22.97 -5.89 10.74
CA ARG A 251 23.27 -4.67 11.52
C ARG A 251 22.05 -3.88 11.96
N GLY A 252 20.99 -3.88 11.16
CA GLY A 252 19.77 -3.07 11.37
C GLY A 252 18.50 -3.90 11.59
N GLY A 253 18.60 -5.22 11.55
CA GLY A 253 17.47 -6.13 11.70
C GLY A 253 16.52 -6.14 10.49
N GLU A 254 15.39 -6.83 10.67
CA GLU A 254 14.36 -6.94 9.62
C GLU A 254 13.78 -5.59 9.20
N HIS A 255 13.82 -4.57 10.06
CA HIS A 255 13.35 -3.23 9.74
C HIS A 255 14.22 -2.57 8.65
N ALA A 256 15.54 -2.58 8.83
CA ALA A 256 16.47 -2.03 7.84
C ALA A 256 16.40 -2.81 6.52
N LEU A 257 16.23 -4.13 6.57
CA LEU A 257 15.98 -4.93 5.37
C LEU A 257 14.69 -4.47 4.65
N ARG A 258 13.60 -4.26 5.39
CA ARG A 258 12.32 -3.81 4.83
C ARG A 258 12.42 -2.44 4.18
N GLU A 259 13.27 -1.54 4.67
CA GLU A 259 13.53 -0.25 4.04
C GLU A 259 14.15 -0.41 2.64
N LEU A 260 15.07 -1.36 2.47
CA LEU A 260 15.67 -1.70 1.18
C LEU A 260 14.68 -2.41 0.23
N VAL A 261 13.75 -3.18 0.77
CA VAL A 261 12.73 -3.87 -0.04
C VAL A 261 11.82 -2.84 -0.70
N LYS A 262 11.70 -2.94 -2.03
CA LYS A 262 10.84 -2.09 -2.86
C LYS A 262 9.41 -2.10 -2.29
N PRO A 263 8.85 -0.93 -1.91
CA PRO A 263 7.47 -0.88 -1.41
C PRO A 263 6.49 -1.25 -2.52
N GLN A 264 5.47 -2.04 -2.17
CA GLN A 264 4.36 -2.32 -3.06
C GLN A 264 3.57 -1.03 -3.31
N ARG A 265 3.42 -0.64 -4.58
CA ARG A 265 2.56 0.48 -4.97
C ARG A 265 1.11 0.02 -4.94
N ARG A 266 0.26 0.70 -4.17
CA ARG A 266 -1.19 0.48 -4.11
C ARG A 266 -1.88 1.63 -4.83
N SER A 267 -2.64 1.32 -5.87
CA SER A 267 -3.46 2.29 -6.60
C SER A 267 -4.71 2.64 -5.79
N VAL A 268 -5.14 3.89 -5.85
CA VAL A 268 -6.38 4.39 -5.23
C VAL A 268 -7.49 4.64 -6.25
N ALA A 269 -7.22 4.43 -7.55
CA ALA A 269 -8.13 4.79 -8.64
C ALA A 269 -9.47 4.03 -8.62
N HIS A 270 -9.51 2.82 -8.03
CA HIS A 270 -10.71 2.00 -7.93
C HIS A 270 -11.62 2.35 -6.75
N LEU A 271 -11.12 3.11 -5.76
CA LEU A 271 -11.90 3.47 -4.56
C LEU A 271 -12.89 4.60 -4.88
N GLN A 272 -13.99 4.70 -4.16
CA GLN A 272 -14.86 5.88 -4.18
C GLN A 272 -14.39 6.92 -3.16
N ALA A 273 -14.78 8.19 -3.33
CA ALA A 273 -14.57 9.20 -2.29
C ALA A 273 -15.36 8.82 -1.02
N LEU A 274 -14.81 9.07 0.17
CA LEU A 274 -15.39 8.69 1.47
C LEU A 274 -15.51 7.17 1.71
N GLU A 275 -15.06 6.31 0.77
CA GLU A 275 -15.08 4.87 0.98
C GLU A 275 -14.08 4.44 2.06
N ILE A 276 -12.84 4.92 1.95
CA ILE A 276 -11.78 4.67 2.93
C ILE A 276 -11.21 6.01 3.38
N ILE A 277 -11.33 6.28 4.67
CA ILE A 277 -10.64 7.39 5.31
C ILE A 277 -9.50 6.86 6.17
N ASN A 278 -8.43 7.64 6.31
CA ASN A 278 -7.35 7.34 7.22
C ASN A 278 -7.20 8.43 8.29
N GLY A 279 -7.00 7.98 9.52
CA GLY A 279 -6.90 8.82 10.71
C GLY A 279 -5.51 8.74 11.32
N ASP A 280 -4.97 9.91 11.68
CA ASP A 280 -3.68 9.97 12.36
C ASP A 280 -3.50 11.28 13.16
N GLY A 281 -2.72 11.18 14.24
CA GLY A 281 -2.43 12.28 15.15
C GLY A 281 -1.13 12.99 14.79
N TYR A 282 -1.13 14.32 14.88
CA TYR A 282 0.05 15.15 14.68
C TYR A 282 0.32 16.01 15.91
N GLN A 283 1.54 15.95 16.44
CA GLN A 283 1.98 16.87 17.50
C GLN A 283 2.63 18.09 16.86
N HIS A 284 2.07 19.27 17.14
CA HIS A 284 2.61 20.51 16.62
C HIS A 284 3.96 20.84 17.27
N ASN A 285 4.85 21.43 16.48
CA ASN A 285 6.15 21.96 16.89
C ASN A 285 6.04 23.44 17.30
N VAL A 286 4.92 23.84 17.92
CA VAL A 286 4.66 25.20 18.37
C VAL A 286 4.20 25.18 19.82
N PHE A 287 4.74 26.06 20.66
CA PHE A 287 4.21 26.26 22.00
C PHE A 287 2.98 27.17 21.97
N VAL A 288 1.94 26.73 22.66
CA VAL A 288 0.64 27.42 22.75
C VAL A 288 0.25 27.56 24.20
N ASP A 289 -0.17 28.76 24.58
CA ASP A 289 -0.79 29.04 25.88
C ASP A 289 -2.21 28.50 25.85
N TRP A 290 -2.36 27.25 26.30
CA TRP A 290 -3.61 26.48 26.15
C TRP A 290 -4.59 26.70 27.30
N TYR A 291 -4.05 26.85 28.51
CA TYR A 291 -4.81 27.00 29.74
C TYR A 291 -4.80 28.46 30.20
N GLU A 292 -5.95 28.95 30.66
CA GLU A 292 -6.13 30.33 31.13
C GLU A 292 -5.59 30.56 32.55
N ASP A 293 -5.22 29.50 33.26
CA ASP A 293 -4.72 29.50 34.64
C ASP A 293 -3.23 29.90 34.77
N GLY A 294 -2.58 30.23 33.65
CA GLY A 294 -1.15 30.55 33.61
C GLY A 294 -0.24 29.33 33.68
N SER A 295 -0.78 28.12 33.46
CA SER A 295 0.01 26.90 33.28
C SER A 295 1.03 27.05 32.13
N ARG A 296 2.06 26.20 32.17
CA ARG A 296 3.13 26.25 31.16
C ARG A 296 2.56 26.01 29.75
N PRO A 297 3.09 26.72 28.72
CA PRO A 297 2.71 26.48 27.35
C PRO A 297 2.92 25.01 26.97
N ILE A 298 2.00 24.46 26.17
CA ILE A 298 2.06 23.08 25.72
C ILE A 298 2.21 23.01 24.20
N ARG A 299 2.55 21.82 23.71
CA ARG A 299 2.54 21.52 22.28
C ARG A 299 1.25 20.75 21.96
N PRO A 300 0.24 21.42 21.37
CA PRO A 300 -1.04 20.79 21.12
C PRO A 300 -0.89 19.66 20.10
N LYS A 301 -1.83 18.72 20.18
CA LYS A 301 -1.94 17.62 19.23
C LYS A 301 -3.22 17.77 18.43
N THR A 302 -3.17 17.45 17.14
CA THR A 302 -4.33 17.50 16.26
C THR A 302 -4.56 16.13 15.65
N TRP A 303 -5.76 15.60 15.82
CA TRP A 303 -6.19 14.40 15.10
C TRP A 303 -6.81 14.79 13.77
N PHE A 304 -6.34 14.19 12.68
CA PHE A 304 -6.82 14.46 11.33
C PHE A 304 -7.50 13.24 10.70
N TRP A 305 -8.59 13.48 9.99
CA TRP A 305 -9.23 12.56 9.07
C TRP A 305 -8.96 12.98 7.63
N GLN A 306 -8.38 12.07 6.85
CA GLN A 306 -8.10 12.27 5.44
C GLN A 306 -8.82 11.24 4.58
N ASP A 307 -9.32 11.66 3.42
CA ASP A 307 -9.81 10.75 2.38
C ASP A 307 -8.63 10.09 1.64
N VAL A 308 -8.64 8.75 1.56
CA VAL A 308 -7.54 8.00 0.95
C VAL A 308 -7.49 8.21 -0.57
N ARG A 309 -8.63 8.41 -1.24
CA ARG A 309 -8.65 8.59 -2.69
C ARG A 309 -8.05 9.93 -3.11
N THR A 310 -8.59 11.02 -2.57
CA THR A 310 -8.32 12.41 -3.00
C THR A 310 -7.20 13.09 -2.20
N ARG A 311 -6.81 12.53 -1.04
CA ARG A 311 -5.84 13.10 -0.09
C ARG A 311 -6.32 14.43 0.54
N ARG A 312 -7.62 14.72 0.49
CA ARG A 312 -8.22 15.87 1.15
C ARG A 312 -8.37 15.60 2.64
N ILE A 313 -7.99 16.55 3.47
CA ILE A 313 -8.30 16.53 4.90
C ILE A 313 -9.76 16.95 5.05
N LEU A 314 -10.56 16.08 5.66
CA LEU A 314 -12.00 16.24 5.76
C LEU A 314 -12.41 16.87 7.09
N ALA A 315 -11.88 16.35 8.20
CA ALA A 315 -12.22 16.80 9.54
C ALA A 315 -11.01 16.64 10.47
N TYR A 316 -10.96 17.43 11.53
CA TYR A 316 -9.91 17.35 12.52
C TYR A 316 -10.37 17.94 13.85
N CYS A 317 -9.65 17.61 14.93
CA CYS A 317 -9.87 18.17 16.26
C CYS A 317 -8.52 18.43 16.93
N VAL A 318 -8.34 19.62 17.49
CA VAL A 318 -7.12 20.05 18.20
C VAL A 318 -7.38 19.90 19.69
N ASP A 319 -6.45 19.27 20.41
CA ASP A 319 -6.51 19.16 21.86
C ASP A 319 -5.11 19.24 22.50
N ASP A 320 -5.07 19.29 23.82
CA ASP A 320 -3.84 19.35 24.62
C ASP A 320 -2.99 18.07 24.51
N SER A 321 -3.66 16.94 24.30
CA SER A 321 -3.13 15.59 24.32
C SER A 321 -3.87 14.69 23.32
N GLU A 322 -3.34 13.49 23.07
CA GLU A 322 -4.00 12.53 22.16
C GLU A 322 -4.90 11.65 23.01
N ASN A 323 -6.20 11.88 22.91
CA ASN A 323 -7.22 11.20 23.69
C ASN A 323 -8.34 10.64 22.80
N GLY A 324 -9.16 9.76 23.36
CA GLY A 324 -10.27 9.19 22.60
C GLY A 324 -11.31 10.25 22.21
N ASP A 325 -11.55 11.22 23.07
CA ASP A 325 -12.57 12.25 22.89
C ASP A 325 -12.28 13.16 21.69
N GLN A 326 -11.01 13.46 21.43
CA GLN A 326 -10.51 14.16 20.25
C GLN A 326 -10.84 13.39 18.97
N ILE A 327 -10.62 12.08 18.96
CA ILE A 327 -10.94 11.21 17.81
C ILE A 327 -12.46 11.16 17.62
N ARG A 328 -13.21 11.03 18.72
CA ARG A 328 -14.68 11.01 18.73
C ARG A 328 -15.24 12.31 18.15
N GLN A 329 -14.76 13.46 18.62
CA GLN A 329 -15.20 14.78 18.14
C GLN A 329 -14.82 14.99 16.67
N ALA A 330 -13.60 14.63 16.26
CA ALA A 330 -13.20 14.70 14.85
C ALA A 330 -14.10 13.82 13.96
N THR A 331 -14.51 12.65 14.47
CA THR A 331 -15.44 11.74 13.79
C THR A 331 -16.85 12.34 13.71
N LEU A 332 -17.35 12.95 14.80
CA LEU A 332 -18.64 13.63 14.82
C LEU A 332 -18.69 14.73 13.74
N ARG A 333 -17.66 15.58 13.67
CA ARG A 333 -17.53 16.63 12.64
C ARG A 333 -17.55 16.05 11.22
N LEU A 334 -16.80 14.97 10.99
CA LEU A 334 -16.75 14.27 9.70
C LEU A 334 -18.14 13.78 9.27
N ILE A 335 -18.82 13.03 10.15
CA ILE A 335 -20.08 12.37 9.83
C ILE A 335 -21.21 13.40 9.68
N LYS A 336 -21.23 14.45 10.52
CA LYS A 336 -22.19 15.56 10.42
C LYS A 336 -22.10 16.26 9.06
N GLN A 337 -20.89 16.50 8.57
CA GLN A 337 -20.68 17.22 7.32
C GLN A 337 -20.83 16.32 6.07
N TYR A 338 -20.13 15.19 6.04
CA TYR A 338 -20.01 14.37 4.84
C TYR A 338 -20.91 13.12 4.91
N GLY A 339 -20.97 12.44 6.05
CA GLY A 339 -21.77 11.24 6.27
C GLY A 339 -20.91 10.05 6.69
N ILE A 340 -21.49 8.85 6.70
CA ILE A 340 -20.83 7.67 7.27
C ILE A 340 -19.87 7.04 6.24
N PRO A 341 -18.56 6.93 6.53
CA PRO A 341 -17.61 6.24 5.65
C PRO A 341 -17.76 4.71 5.75
N LYS A 342 -17.37 3.98 4.69
CA LYS A 342 -17.43 2.50 4.71
C LYS A 342 -16.32 1.90 5.57
N LYS A 343 -15.10 2.43 5.45
CA LYS A 343 -13.91 1.91 6.15
C LYS A 343 -13.05 3.01 6.72
N ILE A 344 -12.47 2.73 7.89
CA ILE A 344 -11.53 3.60 8.58
C ILE A 344 -10.18 2.89 8.69
N LEU A 345 -9.10 3.56 8.34
CA LEU A 345 -7.74 3.09 8.52
C LEU A 345 -7.06 3.87 9.65
N MET A 346 -6.72 3.18 10.74
CA MET A 346 -6.14 3.77 11.95
C MET A 346 -4.97 2.92 12.46
N ASP A 347 -4.08 3.55 13.23
CA ASP A 347 -3.04 2.81 13.94
C ASP A 347 -3.61 2.24 15.23
N ASN A 348 -2.96 1.19 15.75
CA ASN A 348 -3.30 0.60 17.03
C ASN A 348 -2.75 1.44 18.20
N THR A 349 -2.99 2.75 18.21
CA THR A 349 -2.65 3.60 19.36
C THR A 349 -3.65 3.37 20.47
N ARG A 350 -3.21 3.57 21.73
CA ARG A 350 -4.06 3.37 22.91
C ARG A 350 -5.34 4.23 22.86
N ALA A 351 -5.23 5.48 22.42
CA ALA A 351 -6.35 6.39 22.23
C ALA A 351 -7.34 5.89 21.16
N ALA A 352 -6.85 5.32 20.06
CA ALA A 352 -7.70 4.73 19.02
C ALA A 352 -8.36 3.41 19.47
N SER A 353 -7.68 2.60 20.30
CA SER A 353 -8.24 1.35 20.82
C SER A 353 -9.37 1.57 21.83
N ASP A 354 -9.33 2.66 22.59
CA ASP A 354 -10.34 2.99 23.59
C ASP A 354 -11.71 3.36 22.96
N LEU A 355 -11.73 3.90 21.73
CA LEU A 355 -12.97 4.17 20.99
C LEU A 355 -13.66 2.92 20.42
N GLN A 356 -12.87 1.87 20.18
CA GLN A 356 -13.35 0.63 19.58
C GLN A 356 -13.81 -0.39 20.61
N THR A 357 -13.39 -0.27 21.86
CA THR A 357 -13.71 -1.27 22.89
C THR A 357 -14.51 -0.57 23.97
N SER A 358 -15.84 -0.59 23.91
CA SER A 358 -16.64 -0.15 25.05
C SER A 358 -16.64 -1.23 26.12
N THR A 359 -15.50 -1.49 26.75
CA THR A 359 -15.52 -2.21 28.03
C THR A 359 -16.15 -1.29 29.06
N GLN A 360 -17.46 -1.42 29.28
CA GLN A 360 -18.10 -0.79 30.43
C GLN A 360 -17.45 -1.33 31.71
N THR A 361 -16.98 -0.41 32.55
CA THR A 361 -16.49 -0.71 33.89
C THR A 361 -17.69 -0.77 34.85
N LYS A 362 -18.21 -1.97 35.13
CA LYS A 362 -18.90 -2.17 36.42
C LYS A 362 -17.81 -2.24 37.50
N ARG A 363 -17.60 -1.14 38.22
CA ARG A 363 -16.81 -1.08 39.47
C ARG A 363 -15.33 -1.54 39.34
N GLY A 364 -14.57 -0.93 38.45
CA GLY A 364 -13.10 -0.93 38.53
C GLY A 364 -12.35 -2.25 38.27
N LYS A 365 -13.01 -3.36 37.94
CA LYS A 365 -12.37 -4.58 37.43
C LYS A 365 -12.77 -4.83 35.97
N ARG A 366 -11.77 -5.05 35.11
CA ARG A 366 -11.95 -5.40 33.69
C ARG A 366 -12.54 -6.81 33.59
N ASN A 367 -13.83 -6.94 33.28
CA ASN A 367 -14.42 -8.21 32.84
C ASN A 367 -14.13 -8.41 31.35
N LYS A 368 -13.47 -9.52 31.00
CA LYS A 368 -13.12 -9.86 29.61
C LYS A 368 -14.28 -10.51 28.84
N ASP A 369 -15.36 -10.89 29.52
CA ASP A 369 -16.40 -11.77 28.97
C ASP A 369 -17.57 -11.04 28.31
N ILE A 370 -17.66 -9.71 28.43
CA ILE A 370 -18.70 -8.91 27.76
C ILE A 370 -18.01 -8.09 26.66
N VAL A 371 -18.03 -8.63 25.44
CA VAL A 371 -17.62 -7.89 24.24
C VAL A 371 -18.81 -7.02 23.84
N VAL A 372 -18.71 -5.73 24.09
CA VAL A 372 -19.69 -4.75 23.61
C VAL A 372 -19.12 -4.11 22.33
N ASP A 373 -19.91 -4.14 21.25
CA ASP A 373 -19.54 -3.57 19.96
C ASP A 373 -19.08 -2.11 20.09
N GLY A 374 -17.95 -1.81 19.46
CA GLY A 374 -17.33 -0.49 19.48
C GLY A 374 -18.18 0.59 18.80
N LEU A 375 -17.87 1.86 19.07
CA LEU A 375 -18.61 3.00 18.50
C LEU A 375 -18.68 2.94 16.96
N PHE A 376 -17.57 2.60 16.31
CA PHE A 376 -17.49 2.50 14.85
C PHE A 376 -18.24 1.29 14.29
N GLU A 377 -18.23 0.16 15.00
CA GLU A 377 -18.93 -1.07 14.58
C GLU A 377 -20.45 -0.87 14.62
N ARG A 378 -20.97 -0.18 15.65
CA ARG A 378 -22.39 0.19 15.74
C ARG A 378 -22.87 1.09 14.59
N LEU A 379 -21.96 1.87 14.00
CA LEU A 379 -22.24 2.71 12.83
C LEU A 379 -22.03 1.96 11.50
N GLY A 380 -21.66 0.67 11.55
CA GLY A 380 -21.37 -0.13 10.37
C GLY A 380 -20.03 0.20 9.69
N ILE A 381 -19.12 0.88 10.38
CA ILE A 381 -17.83 1.31 9.84
C ILE A 381 -16.78 0.23 10.09
N GLN A 382 -16.20 -0.32 9.02
CA GLN A 382 -15.16 -1.33 9.15
C GLN A 382 -13.81 -0.68 9.49
N VAL A 383 -13.23 -1.03 10.65
CA VAL A 383 -11.90 -0.53 11.03
C VAL A 383 -10.80 -1.46 10.56
N ILE A 384 -9.89 -0.92 9.75
CA ILE A 384 -8.67 -1.56 9.28
C ILE A 384 -7.51 -1.03 10.12
N ARG A 385 -6.91 -1.91 10.93
CA ARG A 385 -5.71 -1.57 11.69
C ARG A 385 -4.46 -1.79 10.86
N THR A 386 -3.51 -0.88 10.99
CA THR A 386 -2.16 -1.09 10.43
C THR A 386 -1.41 -2.12 11.28
N LEU A 387 -0.56 -2.92 10.64
CA LEU A 387 0.34 -3.83 11.35
C LEU A 387 1.51 -3.03 11.93
N VAL A 388 1.72 -3.16 13.25
CA VAL A 388 2.93 -2.68 13.94
C VAL A 388 4.04 -3.72 13.71
N PHE A 389 5.18 -3.30 13.19
CA PHE A 389 6.30 -4.21 12.92
C PHE A 389 7.41 -3.97 13.94
N LYS A 390 7.64 -4.95 14.83
CA LYS A 390 8.66 -4.90 15.90
C LYS A 390 8.69 -3.58 16.69
N GLY A 391 7.51 -3.12 17.12
CA GLY A 391 7.36 -1.90 17.94
C GLY A 391 7.51 -0.57 17.19
N ARG A 392 7.71 -0.58 15.87
CA ARG A 392 7.71 0.63 15.03
C ARG A 392 6.48 0.65 14.12
N GLY A 393 5.87 1.83 14.00
CA GLY A 393 4.75 2.08 13.09
C GLY A 393 5.14 1.82 11.64
N ASN A 394 4.23 1.26 10.85
CA ASN A 394 4.49 0.98 9.44
C ASN A 394 4.26 2.25 8.62
N GLY A 395 5.30 3.10 8.50
CA GLY A 395 5.23 4.38 7.78
C GLY A 395 4.92 4.32 6.27
N ARG A 396 4.72 3.11 5.74
CA ARG A 396 4.27 2.84 4.37
C ARG A 396 2.77 2.56 4.30
N ALA A 397 2.11 2.33 5.42
CA ALA A 397 0.70 1.93 5.48
C ALA A 397 -0.24 3.12 5.31
N LYS A 398 0.11 4.28 5.90
CA LYS A 398 -0.74 5.46 5.98
C LYS A 398 -0.29 6.56 5.03
N PRO A 399 -1.14 6.97 4.08
CA PRO A 399 -0.81 8.09 3.20
C PRO A 399 -0.79 9.48 3.87
N ILE A 400 -1.49 9.64 5.00
CA ILE A 400 -1.58 10.92 5.73
C ILE A 400 -0.24 11.36 6.32
N GLU A 401 0.68 10.43 6.59
CA GLU A 401 2.03 10.75 7.05
C GLU A 401 2.76 11.68 6.06
N ARG A 402 2.40 11.66 4.77
CA ARG A 402 2.93 12.61 3.79
C ARG A 402 2.49 14.05 4.08
N ALA A 403 1.28 14.25 4.60
CA ALA A 403 0.78 15.55 5.02
C ALA A 403 1.47 16.07 6.28
N PHE A 404 2.08 15.20 7.09
CA PHE A 404 2.81 15.57 8.31
C PHE A 404 4.31 15.80 8.09
N ARG A 405 4.79 15.63 6.85
CA ARG A 405 6.19 15.97 6.50
C ARG A 405 6.43 17.47 6.63
N ARG A 406 7.72 17.85 6.73
CA ARG A 406 8.17 19.24 6.87
C ARG A 406 7.62 20.18 5.79
N ASP A 407 7.32 19.66 4.59
CA ASP A 407 6.76 20.37 3.42
C ASP A 407 5.23 20.27 3.29
N GLY A 408 4.57 19.60 4.24
CA GLY A 408 3.13 19.38 4.32
C GLY A 408 2.40 20.44 5.15
N LEU A 409 1.46 20.01 5.99
CA LEU A 409 0.73 20.86 6.95
C LEU A 409 1.63 21.70 7.87
N PRO A 410 2.75 21.18 8.42
CA PRO A 410 3.60 21.96 9.31
C PRO A 410 4.21 23.19 8.63
N ALA A 411 4.38 23.16 7.30
CA ALA A 411 4.85 24.32 6.54
C ALA A 411 3.84 25.48 6.56
N TYR A 412 2.54 25.18 6.64
CA TYR A 412 1.47 26.20 6.64
C TYR A 412 1.07 26.64 8.05
N ILE A 413 1.18 25.74 9.03
CA ILE A 413 0.75 25.96 10.42
C ILE A 413 1.96 26.33 11.29
N ASP A 414 2.87 25.38 11.48
CA ASP A 414 3.95 25.49 12.47
C ASP A 414 5.02 26.51 12.07
N ARG A 415 5.31 26.61 10.76
CA ARG A 415 6.28 27.57 10.20
C ARG A 415 5.64 28.87 9.74
N ASN A 416 4.42 29.15 10.18
CA ASN A 416 3.79 30.44 9.93
C ASN A 416 4.58 31.55 10.64
N ARG A 417 4.62 32.76 10.05
CA ARG A 417 5.29 33.93 10.61
C ARG A 417 4.83 34.25 12.05
N LEU A 418 3.55 34.02 12.36
CA LEU A 418 3.02 34.22 13.71
C LEU A 418 3.57 33.22 14.74
N CYS A 419 4.04 32.06 14.30
CA CYS A 419 4.56 30.98 15.13
C CYS A 419 6.09 31.04 15.31
N GLU A 420 6.80 31.94 14.61
CA GLU A 420 8.26 31.94 14.48
C GLU A 420 9.00 31.95 15.83
N GLY A 421 8.54 32.77 16.79
CA GLY A 421 9.12 32.82 18.13
C GLY A 421 8.73 31.65 19.05
N PHE A 422 7.71 30.89 18.68
CA PHE A 422 7.15 29.78 19.47
C PHE A 422 7.46 28.40 18.87
N PHE A 423 8.17 28.36 17.73
CA PHE A 423 8.46 27.15 16.98
C PHE A 423 9.65 26.38 17.57
N THR A 424 9.44 25.10 17.90
CA THR A 424 10.38 24.26 18.64
C THR A 424 11.50 23.66 17.80
N GLY A 425 11.41 23.73 16.47
CA GLY A 425 12.20 22.89 15.58
C GLY A 425 11.54 21.53 15.30
N ASP A 426 11.94 20.89 14.19
CA ASP A 426 11.39 19.60 13.74
C ASP A 426 11.93 18.40 14.53
N SER A 427 13.03 18.60 15.25
CA SER A 427 13.68 17.58 16.08
C SER A 427 14.29 18.22 17.33
N PRO A 428 14.54 17.45 18.41
CA PRO A 428 15.18 17.97 19.62
C PRO A 428 16.55 18.61 19.38
N THR A 429 17.22 18.28 18.27
CA THR A 429 18.53 18.79 17.87
C THR A 429 18.47 20.02 16.97
N GLU A 430 17.37 20.23 16.24
CA GLU A 430 17.20 21.35 15.28
C GLU A 430 16.38 22.49 15.91
N LYS A 431 16.74 22.93 17.12
CA LYS A 431 16.03 24.00 17.82
C LYS A 431 16.46 25.38 17.30
N PRO A 432 15.53 26.28 16.93
CA PRO A 432 15.86 27.66 16.58
C PRO A 432 16.42 28.44 17.78
N GLU A 433 17.26 29.44 17.50
CA GLU A 433 17.85 30.29 18.54
C GLU A 433 16.82 31.23 19.18
N ASN A 434 15.85 31.71 18.41
CA ASN A 434 14.79 32.63 18.82
C ASN A 434 13.60 31.96 19.54
N TYR A 435 13.70 30.66 19.82
CA TYR A 435 12.59 29.89 20.36
C TYR A 435 12.29 30.17 21.84
N GLN A 436 11.02 30.47 22.14
CA GLN A 436 10.51 30.74 23.48
C GLN A 436 9.73 29.53 24.03
N TYR A 437 10.08 29.09 25.25
CA TYR A 437 9.39 28.01 25.96
C TYR A 437 8.56 28.46 27.17
N LYS A 438 8.68 29.72 27.56
CA LYS A 438 7.98 30.30 28.73
C LYS A 438 6.64 30.92 28.40
N LYS A 439 6.45 31.32 27.13
CA LYS A 439 5.23 31.88 26.58
C LYS A 439 4.92 31.16 25.27
N GLY A 440 3.65 30.95 25.00
CA GLY A 440 3.16 30.37 23.76
C GLY A 440 2.37 31.36 22.94
N LEU A 441 1.98 30.92 21.75
CA LEU A 441 0.95 31.59 20.97
C LEU A 441 -0.41 31.49 21.69
N ASN A 442 -1.27 32.49 21.55
CA ASN A 442 -2.62 32.42 22.09
C ASN A 442 -3.41 31.27 21.44
N LYS A 443 -4.15 30.48 22.24
CA LYS A 443 -4.96 29.34 21.77
C LYS A 443 -5.90 29.70 20.61
N ALA A 444 -6.65 30.80 20.70
CA ALA A 444 -7.61 31.18 19.66
C ALA A 444 -6.92 31.51 18.32
N GLN A 445 -5.78 32.21 18.39
CA GLN A 445 -4.96 32.48 17.21
C GLN A 445 -4.39 31.20 16.60
N PHE A 446 -3.92 30.26 17.43
CA PHE A 446 -3.44 28.98 16.97
C PHE A 446 -4.53 28.16 16.24
N LEU A 447 -5.74 28.10 16.79
CA LEU A 447 -6.86 27.39 16.16
C LEU A 447 -7.23 27.99 14.79
N GLN A 448 -7.20 29.33 14.66
CA GLN A 448 -7.39 30.00 13.37
C GLN A 448 -6.29 29.64 12.35
N LEU A 449 -5.03 29.57 12.80
CA LEU A 449 -3.90 29.17 11.95
C LEU A 449 -4.02 27.73 11.46
N VAL A 450 -4.50 26.81 12.30
CA VAL A 450 -4.76 25.42 11.89
C VAL A 450 -5.82 25.39 10.79
N GLU A 451 -6.93 26.12 10.96
CA GLU A 451 -8.02 26.19 9.97
C GLU A 451 -7.55 26.78 8.63
N GLU A 452 -6.81 27.89 8.68
CA GLU A 452 -6.21 28.45 7.46
C GLU A 452 -5.20 27.49 6.82
N GLY A 453 -4.36 26.84 7.62
CA GLY A 453 -3.33 25.93 7.15
C GLY A 453 -3.92 24.71 6.44
N VAL A 454 -4.96 24.10 7.01
CA VAL A 454 -5.69 22.98 6.40
C VAL A 454 -6.37 23.41 5.10
N ARG A 455 -7.00 24.60 5.07
CA ARG A 455 -7.63 25.15 3.86
C ARG A 455 -6.61 25.37 2.75
N LYS A 456 -5.48 26.02 3.06
CA LYS A 456 -4.37 26.26 2.10
C LYS A 456 -3.77 24.94 1.62
N TRP A 457 -3.62 23.95 2.51
CA TRP A 457 -3.14 22.62 2.15
C TRP A 457 -4.07 21.95 1.14
N ASN A 458 -5.37 21.87 1.44
CA ASN A 458 -6.36 21.23 0.58
C ASN A 458 -6.48 21.91 -0.80
N ALA A 459 -6.39 23.25 -0.84
CA ALA A 459 -6.44 24.05 -2.06
C ALA A 459 -5.14 24.02 -2.89
N LYS A 460 -4.03 23.50 -2.34
CA LYS A 460 -2.73 23.42 -3.03
C LYS A 460 -2.85 22.63 -4.34
N LYS A 461 -2.65 23.32 -5.47
CA LYS A 461 -2.57 22.74 -6.82
C LYS A 461 -1.24 22.03 -7.05
N GLY A 462 -1.13 21.29 -8.16
CA GLY A 462 0.12 20.66 -8.55
C GLY A 462 0.48 19.41 -7.75
N ARG A 463 -0.51 18.69 -7.18
CA ARG A 463 -0.23 17.54 -6.32
C ARG A 463 0.30 16.34 -7.13
N GLN A 464 1.46 15.85 -6.71
CA GLN A 464 2.11 14.64 -7.23
C GLN A 464 1.49 13.37 -6.60
N SER A 465 0.19 13.20 -6.80
CA SER A 465 -0.58 11.98 -6.47
C SER A 465 -1.10 11.33 -7.75
N GLU A 466 -1.49 10.05 -7.67
CA GLU A 466 -2.02 9.29 -8.81
C GLU A 466 -3.18 10.02 -9.52
N LEU A 467 -4.12 10.58 -8.75
CA LEU A 467 -5.25 11.35 -9.30
C LEU A 467 -4.93 12.83 -9.52
N GLY A 468 -3.97 13.40 -8.79
CA GLY A 468 -3.60 14.82 -8.91
C GLY A 468 -2.83 15.14 -10.19
N GLN A 469 -2.06 14.17 -10.70
CA GLN A 469 -1.30 14.27 -11.97
C GLN A 469 -0.42 15.54 -12.10
N GLY A 470 -0.08 16.19 -10.99
CA GLY A 470 0.67 17.46 -11.01
C GLY A 470 -0.16 18.66 -11.47
N ILE A 471 -1.49 18.56 -11.51
CA ILE A 471 -2.39 19.64 -11.96
C ILE A 471 -3.38 19.97 -10.84
N TYR A 472 -4.18 18.99 -10.42
CA TYR A 472 -5.34 19.22 -9.55
C TYR A 472 -4.96 19.42 -8.07
N SER A 473 -5.81 20.15 -7.35
CA SER A 473 -5.80 20.22 -5.88
C SER A 473 -6.60 19.09 -5.24
N ALA A 474 -6.49 18.93 -3.91
CA ALA A 474 -7.32 17.95 -3.20
C ALA A 474 -8.80 18.34 -3.21
N ASP A 475 -9.10 19.64 -3.10
CA ASP A 475 -10.46 20.14 -3.12
C ASP A 475 -11.14 19.94 -4.48
N GLU A 476 -10.41 20.18 -5.58
CA GLU A 476 -10.92 19.95 -6.95
C GLU A 476 -11.23 18.46 -7.18
N LEU A 477 -10.34 17.56 -6.74
CA LEU A 477 -10.55 16.11 -6.83
C LEU A 477 -11.72 15.66 -5.95
N TRP A 478 -11.83 16.19 -4.73
CA TRP A 478 -12.93 15.89 -3.84
C TRP A 478 -14.28 16.35 -4.39
N ALA A 479 -14.38 17.58 -4.87
CA ALA A 479 -15.62 18.08 -5.44
C ALA A 479 -16.09 17.23 -6.64
N ARG A 480 -15.16 16.81 -7.50
CA ARG A 480 -15.44 15.93 -8.64
C ARG A 480 -15.91 14.54 -8.20
N ASP A 481 -15.18 13.91 -7.28
CA ASP A 481 -15.39 12.50 -6.94
C ASP A 481 -16.52 12.32 -5.93
N TYR A 482 -16.67 13.21 -4.96
CA TYR A 482 -17.72 13.16 -3.93
C TYR A 482 -19.12 13.39 -4.52
N ALA A 483 -19.23 14.21 -5.57
CA ALA A 483 -20.50 14.43 -6.27
C ALA A 483 -21.09 13.17 -6.93
N GLN A 484 -20.28 12.12 -7.12
CA GLN A 484 -20.69 10.86 -7.72
C GLN A 484 -21.08 9.80 -6.67
N VAL A 485 -20.92 10.10 -5.38
CA VAL A 485 -21.11 9.12 -4.29
C VAL A 485 -22.48 9.28 -3.65
N GLU A 486 -23.20 8.18 -3.53
CA GLU A 486 -24.39 8.09 -2.69
C GLU A 486 -23.97 7.82 -1.24
N VAL A 487 -24.15 8.83 -0.38
CA VAL A 487 -23.73 8.76 1.03
C VAL A 487 -24.93 8.53 1.94
N VAL A 488 -24.79 7.58 2.86
CA VAL A 488 -25.76 7.38 3.94
C VAL A 488 -25.54 8.46 5.01
N LYS A 489 -26.57 9.29 5.23
CA LYS A 489 -26.58 10.24 6.33
C LYS A 489 -26.98 9.52 7.62
N PRO A 490 -26.33 9.84 8.76
CA PRO A 490 -26.71 9.27 10.04
C PRO A 490 -28.11 9.75 10.44
N THR A 491 -28.80 8.94 11.22
CA THR A 491 -29.96 9.38 12.00
C THR A 491 -29.52 10.28 13.16
N ASP A 492 -30.44 11.11 13.66
CA ASP A 492 -30.15 11.99 14.81
C ASP A 492 -29.69 11.19 16.03
N GLU A 493 -30.27 10.00 16.25
CA GLU A 493 -29.85 9.13 17.34
C GLU A 493 -28.43 8.59 17.14
N GLN A 494 -28.05 8.18 15.92
CA GLN A 494 -26.68 7.77 15.63
C GLN A 494 -25.67 8.92 15.85
N LEU A 495 -26.04 10.16 15.51
CA LEU A 495 -25.24 11.34 15.82
C LEU A 495 -25.09 11.56 17.33
N ARG A 496 -26.17 11.41 18.10
CA ARG A 496 -26.13 11.55 19.56
C ARG A 496 -25.26 10.50 20.23
N GLN A 497 -25.17 9.27 19.70
CA GLN A 497 -24.27 8.25 20.24
C GLN A 497 -22.77 8.60 20.05
N LEU A 498 -22.45 9.43 19.07
CA LEU A 498 -21.09 9.96 18.84
C LEU A 498 -20.76 11.14 19.77
N MET A 499 -21.76 11.84 20.32
CA MET A 499 -21.55 12.99 21.21
C MET A 499 -20.86 12.60 22.53
N MET A 500 -20.35 13.60 23.24
CA MET A 500 -19.71 13.42 24.54
C MET A 500 -20.74 13.08 25.60
N LEU A 501 -20.42 12.12 26.47
CA LEU A 501 -21.27 11.76 27.61
C LEU A 501 -20.85 12.62 28.82
N GLY A 502 -21.75 13.47 29.28
CA GLY A 502 -21.59 14.23 30.52
C GLY A 502 -21.78 13.36 31.76
N GLU A 503 -21.26 13.85 32.90
CA GLU A 503 -21.60 13.29 34.22
C GLU A 503 -23.11 13.39 34.49
N SER A 504 -23.63 12.53 35.36
CA SER A 504 -25.01 12.66 35.84
C SER A 504 -25.18 13.99 36.57
N THR A 505 -26.12 14.83 36.12
CA THR A 505 -26.42 16.12 36.73
C THR A 505 -27.77 16.11 37.41
N LYS A 506 -27.86 16.85 38.52
CA LYS A 506 -29.11 17.03 39.25
C LYS A 506 -30.00 18.02 38.50
N VAL A 507 -31.29 17.72 38.40
CA VAL A 507 -32.29 18.60 37.80
C VAL A 507 -33.13 19.24 38.90
N ASP A 508 -33.36 20.55 38.78
CA ASP A 508 -34.22 21.31 39.67
C ASP A 508 -35.71 21.09 39.34
N LYS A 509 -36.60 21.46 40.27
CA LYS A 509 -38.07 21.32 40.09
C LYS A 509 -38.59 22.00 38.81
N TYR A 510 -37.90 23.05 38.37
CA TYR A 510 -38.22 23.84 37.17
C TYR A 510 -37.67 23.23 35.87
N GLY A 511 -37.03 22.05 35.91
CA GLY A 511 -36.45 21.43 34.73
C GLY A 511 -35.11 22.03 34.29
N CYS A 512 -34.45 22.78 35.16
CA CYS A 512 -33.14 23.39 34.91
C CYS A 512 -32.00 22.54 35.48
N PHE A 513 -30.85 22.52 34.80
CA PHE A 513 -29.63 21.89 35.30
C PHE A 513 -28.37 22.60 34.77
N THR A 514 -27.23 22.34 35.40
CA THR A 514 -25.93 22.89 34.98
C THR A 514 -24.95 21.76 34.70
N LEU A 515 -24.16 21.90 33.63
CA LEU A 515 -23.09 20.97 33.31
C LEU A 515 -21.78 21.44 33.96
N LYS A 516 -21.01 20.49 34.52
CA LYS A 516 -19.65 20.78 35.00
C LYS A 516 -18.62 20.82 33.88
N ALA A 517 -18.88 20.08 32.79
CA ALA A 517 -17.98 19.96 31.66
C ALA A 517 -18.16 21.15 30.69
N GLY A 518 -17.08 21.90 30.47
CA GLY A 518 -16.89 22.79 29.32
C GLY A 518 -17.49 24.20 29.40
N TYR A 519 -16.62 25.19 29.11
CA TYR A 519 -16.82 26.62 28.79
C TYR A 519 -17.88 27.42 29.58
N ARG A 520 -17.38 28.38 30.36
CA ARG A 520 -18.19 29.44 30.95
C ARG A 520 -18.49 30.51 29.90
N LEU A 521 -19.75 30.83 29.64
CA LEU A 521 -20.09 32.01 28.85
C LEU A 521 -19.97 33.24 29.77
N ASP A 522 -19.17 34.24 29.40
CA ASP A 522 -18.97 35.48 30.18
C ASP A 522 -18.54 35.25 31.65
N GLY A 523 -17.89 34.11 31.94
CA GLY A 523 -17.47 33.75 33.31
C GLY A 523 -18.54 33.04 34.16
N GLU A 524 -19.73 32.80 33.60
CA GLU A 524 -20.86 32.13 34.26
C GLU A 524 -21.06 30.68 33.79
N LYS A 525 -21.76 29.87 34.60
CA LYS A 525 -22.01 28.45 34.28
C LYS A 525 -23.18 28.34 33.30
N ASN A 526 -23.00 27.57 32.22
CA ASN A 526 -24.09 27.27 31.29
C ASN A 526 -25.20 26.52 32.02
N THR A 527 -26.39 27.12 32.02
CA THR A 527 -27.62 26.54 32.58
C THR A 527 -28.49 26.11 31.42
N TYR A 528 -29.07 24.92 31.52
CA TYR A 528 -29.91 24.35 30.47
C TYR A 528 -31.32 24.15 31.00
N TYR A 529 -32.31 24.33 30.12
CA TYR A 529 -33.73 24.22 30.44
C TYR A 529 -34.42 23.27 29.46
N ALA A 530 -35.30 22.42 30.01
CA ALA A 530 -36.25 21.63 29.25
C ALA A 530 -37.60 21.52 29.98
N GLU A 531 -38.68 21.87 29.28
CA GLU A 531 -40.05 21.81 29.80
C GLU A 531 -40.43 20.39 30.24
N ALA A 532 -40.00 19.37 29.49
CA ALA A 532 -40.29 17.96 29.78
C ALA A 532 -39.68 17.44 31.10
N LEU A 533 -38.71 18.16 31.68
CA LEU A 533 -38.09 17.81 32.96
C LEU A 533 -38.75 18.51 34.16
N GLN A 534 -39.73 19.37 33.92
CA GLN A 534 -40.48 20.04 34.97
C GLN A 534 -41.25 19.05 35.84
N GLY A 535 -41.45 19.39 37.11
CA GLY A 535 -42.22 18.57 38.05
C GLY A 535 -41.40 17.53 38.81
N GLY A 536 -40.10 17.42 38.53
CA GLY A 536 -39.15 16.67 39.35
C GLY A 536 -39.26 15.14 39.25
N GLN A 537 -39.86 14.61 38.18
CA GLN A 537 -39.95 13.17 37.91
C GLN A 537 -38.57 12.52 37.76
N TYR A 538 -37.59 13.27 37.24
CA TYR A 538 -36.22 12.83 37.02
C TYR A 538 -35.24 13.68 37.86
N PRO A 539 -34.88 13.25 39.08
CA PRO A 539 -33.97 14.05 39.94
C PRO A 539 -32.53 14.10 39.40
N TYR A 540 -32.12 13.09 38.63
CA TYR A 540 -30.82 13.01 37.99
C TYR A 540 -30.97 12.57 36.54
N VAL A 541 -30.20 13.21 35.65
CA VAL A 541 -30.19 12.91 34.22
C VAL A 541 -28.76 12.80 33.70
N VAL A 542 -28.57 12.09 32.60
CA VAL A 542 -27.32 12.01 31.86
C VAL A 542 -27.46 12.85 30.60
N VAL A 543 -26.47 13.68 30.32
CA VAL A 543 -26.54 14.63 29.20
C VAL A 543 -25.49 14.29 28.16
N ARG A 544 -25.90 14.28 26.90
CA ARG A 544 -24.98 14.21 25.77
C ARG A 544 -24.89 15.56 25.08
N PHE A 545 -23.67 15.98 24.74
CA PHE A 545 -23.44 17.29 24.13
C PHE A 545 -22.34 17.23 23.07
N ASP A 546 -22.43 18.14 22.11
CA ASP A 546 -21.37 18.41 21.14
C ASP A 546 -20.43 19.49 21.74
N PRO A 547 -19.14 19.21 21.94
CA PRO A 547 -18.20 20.18 22.49
C PRO A 547 -18.11 21.50 21.71
N ASP A 548 -18.45 21.48 20.41
CA ASP A 548 -18.46 22.68 19.57
C ASP A 548 -19.73 23.52 19.71
N ASP A 549 -20.80 22.93 20.26
CA ASP A 549 -22.13 23.54 20.36
C ASP A 549 -22.71 23.41 21.78
N LEU A 550 -21.90 23.72 22.80
CA LEU A 550 -22.38 23.77 24.19
C LEU A 550 -23.44 24.85 24.43
N HIS A 551 -23.38 25.95 23.68
CA HIS A 551 -24.33 27.05 23.81
C HIS A 551 -25.64 26.83 23.05
N GLY A 552 -25.73 25.72 22.31
CA GLY A 552 -26.91 25.31 21.58
C GLY A 552 -27.77 24.34 22.37
N THR A 553 -28.00 23.18 21.76
CA THR A 553 -28.91 22.14 22.28
C THR A 553 -28.13 20.96 22.83
N VAL A 554 -28.51 20.48 24.02
CA VAL A 554 -27.97 19.26 24.64
C VAL A 554 -29.07 18.20 24.74
N TYR A 555 -28.68 16.94 24.72
CA TYR A 555 -29.61 15.81 24.65
C TYR A 555 -29.66 15.09 25.98
N VAL A 556 -30.86 14.99 26.56
CA VAL A 556 -31.04 14.48 27.93
C VAL A 556 -31.55 13.04 27.90
N TYR A 557 -30.93 12.21 28.74
CA TYR A 557 -31.24 10.79 28.91
C TYR A 557 -31.49 10.50 30.39
N ASP A 558 -32.27 9.46 30.66
CA ASP A 558 -32.37 8.89 32.00
C ASP A 558 -31.07 8.14 32.40
N LEU A 559 -31.00 7.66 33.63
CA LEU A 559 -29.86 6.89 34.12
C LEU A 559 -29.72 5.50 33.45
N ASN A 560 -30.78 4.99 32.81
CA ASN A 560 -30.78 3.73 32.08
C ASN A 560 -30.35 3.88 30.61
N GLY A 561 -30.19 5.12 30.13
CA GLY A 561 -29.81 5.44 28.75
C GLY A 561 -30.97 5.62 27.78
N VAL A 562 -32.21 5.78 28.27
CA VAL A 562 -33.39 6.12 27.48
C VAL A 562 -33.40 7.63 27.21
N TYR A 563 -33.57 7.99 25.95
CA TYR A 563 -33.68 9.39 25.54
C TYR A 563 -34.98 10.02 26.07
N LEU A 564 -34.87 11.19 26.70
CA LEU A 564 -35.99 11.93 27.29
C LEU A 564 -36.40 13.11 26.41
N CYS A 565 -35.51 14.09 26.24
CA CYS A 565 -35.81 15.33 25.54
C CYS A 565 -34.54 16.12 25.16
N ASP A 566 -34.74 17.15 24.36
CA ASP A 566 -33.74 18.18 24.07
C ASP A 566 -33.80 19.28 25.14
N ALA A 567 -32.65 19.81 25.56
CA ALA A 567 -32.55 20.94 26.47
C ALA A 567 -31.73 22.07 25.82
N ILE A 568 -32.17 23.30 26.01
CA ILE A 568 -31.56 24.48 25.38
C ILE A 568 -30.75 25.24 26.43
N CYS A 569 -29.58 25.76 26.05
CA CYS A 569 -28.81 26.63 26.94
C CYS A 569 -29.57 27.94 27.18
N ASP A 570 -29.95 28.18 28.43
CA ASP A 570 -30.56 29.41 28.89
C ASP A 570 -29.48 30.47 29.14
N LYS A 571 -29.75 31.72 28.75
CA LYS A 571 -28.84 32.86 28.99
C LYS A 571 -29.46 33.74 30.07
N PRO A 572 -28.76 34.04 31.17
CA PRO A 572 -29.29 34.94 32.18
C PRO A 572 -29.52 36.34 31.57
N LEU A 573 -30.76 36.84 31.68
CA LEU A 573 -31.06 38.23 31.33
C LEU A 573 -30.59 39.15 32.47
N ALA A 574 -30.00 40.28 32.12
CA ALA A 574 -29.60 41.30 33.09
C ALA A 574 -30.80 41.79 33.92
N PHE A 575 -30.61 41.93 35.24
CA PHE A 575 -31.65 42.25 36.23
C PHE A 575 -32.32 43.62 35.98
N ASP A 576 -31.61 44.56 35.34
CA ASP A 576 -32.08 45.90 34.98
C ASP A 576 -32.88 45.96 33.67
N SER A 577 -33.02 44.83 32.96
CA SER A 577 -33.75 44.74 31.70
C SER A 577 -35.26 44.69 31.92
N VAL A 578 -35.91 45.85 31.79
CA VAL A 578 -37.39 45.98 31.76
C VAL A 578 -38.02 45.09 30.68
N LYS A 579 -37.30 44.84 29.59
CA LYS A 579 -37.75 43.94 28.49
C LYS A 579 -37.74 42.47 28.92
N GLY A 580 -36.80 42.05 29.76
CA GLY A 580 -36.69 40.67 30.25
C GLY A 580 -37.85 40.26 31.15
N ALA A 581 -38.18 41.09 32.14
CA ALA A 581 -39.29 40.85 33.06
C ALA A 581 -40.66 40.79 32.35
N ALA A 582 -40.84 41.56 31.26
CA ALA A 582 -42.06 41.52 30.45
C ALA A 582 -42.13 40.26 29.56
N MET A 583 -41.00 39.80 29.03
CA MET A 583 -40.90 38.58 28.23
C MET A 583 -41.16 37.33 29.08
N GLN A 584 -40.61 37.27 30.29
CA GLN A 584 -40.82 36.16 31.23
C GLN A 584 -42.29 36.04 31.66
N ARG A 585 -42.92 37.15 32.07
CA ARG A 585 -44.36 37.16 32.38
C ARG A 585 -45.23 36.73 31.20
N ARG A 586 -44.82 37.06 29.97
CA ARG A 586 -45.53 36.63 28.75
C ARG A 586 -45.37 35.14 28.50
N LEU A 587 -44.18 34.57 28.69
CA LEU A 587 -43.92 33.14 28.58
C LEU A 587 -44.70 32.34 29.63
N GLU A 588 -44.62 32.74 30.90
CA GLU A 588 -45.40 32.12 31.99
C GLU A 588 -46.91 32.17 31.72
N SER A 589 -47.40 33.30 31.21
CA SER A 589 -48.81 33.45 30.83
C SER A 589 -49.20 32.57 29.63
N GLN A 590 -48.27 32.32 28.70
CA GLN A 590 -48.50 31.44 27.55
C GLN A 590 -48.49 29.96 27.96
N GLU A 591 -47.50 29.54 28.75
CA GLU A 591 -47.42 28.18 29.32
C GLU A 591 -48.67 27.86 30.13
N ALA A 592 -49.05 28.73 31.08
CA ALA A 592 -50.26 28.55 31.88
C ALA A 592 -51.54 28.44 31.04
N ARG A 593 -51.61 29.13 29.88
CA ARG A 593 -52.74 29.01 28.95
C ARG A 593 -52.69 27.69 28.17
N GLN A 594 -51.52 27.25 27.73
CA GLN A 594 -51.34 25.99 27.01
C GLN A 594 -51.65 24.78 27.90
N THR A 595 -51.14 24.74 29.13
CA THR A 595 -51.42 23.67 30.10
C THR A 595 -52.91 23.61 30.43
N LYS A 596 -53.56 24.76 30.67
CA LYS A 596 -55.03 24.81 30.89
C LYS A 596 -55.81 24.27 29.70
N LYS A 597 -55.37 24.59 28.47
CA LYS A 597 -56.02 24.10 27.24
C LYS A 597 -55.82 22.59 27.06
N GLN A 598 -54.64 22.06 27.37
CA GLN A 598 -54.37 20.62 27.36
C GLN A 598 -55.26 19.88 28.37
N LEU A 599 -55.33 20.36 29.62
CA LEU A 599 -56.20 19.79 30.65
C LEU A 599 -57.68 19.80 30.25
N GLN A 600 -58.18 20.92 29.72
CA GLN A 600 -59.56 21.00 29.19
C GLN A 600 -59.81 20.04 28.03
N THR A 601 -58.79 19.76 27.21
CA THR A 601 -58.90 18.80 26.10
C THR A 601 -58.94 17.38 26.64
N ILE A 602 -58.12 17.05 27.63
CA ILE A 602 -58.13 15.76 28.33
C ILE A 602 -59.47 15.54 29.03
N GLU A 603 -59.98 16.53 29.78
CA GLU A 603 -61.30 16.44 30.44
C GLU A 603 -62.44 16.22 29.45
N LYS A 604 -62.39 16.86 28.27
CA LYS A 604 -63.40 16.65 27.22
C LYS A 604 -63.29 15.26 26.59
N MET A 605 -62.07 14.78 26.35
CA MET A 605 -61.83 13.42 25.84
C MET A 605 -62.28 12.36 26.86
N ASP A 606 -61.94 12.54 28.13
CA ASP A 606 -62.32 11.63 29.21
C ASP A 606 -63.83 11.66 29.44
N LYS A 607 -64.48 12.83 29.40
CA LYS A 607 -65.96 12.92 29.41
C LYS A 607 -66.59 12.20 28.22
N HIS A 608 -66.03 12.33 27.02
CA HIS A 608 -66.53 11.64 25.83
C HIS A 608 -66.31 10.12 25.93
N GLN A 609 -65.16 9.66 26.45
CA GLN A 609 -64.91 8.25 26.72
C GLN A 609 -65.84 7.72 27.83
N HIS A 610 -65.99 8.45 28.93
CA HIS A 610 -66.93 8.12 30.01
C HIS A 610 -68.39 8.12 29.53
N GLU A 611 -68.79 9.01 28.62
CA GLU A 611 -70.12 9.00 27.99
C GLU A 611 -70.31 7.80 27.06
N GLN A 612 -69.26 7.37 26.35
CA GLN A 612 -69.29 6.13 25.57
C GLN A 612 -69.43 4.89 26.47
N TYR A 613 -68.76 4.85 27.62
CA TYR A 613 -68.92 3.77 28.60
C TYR A 613 -70.26 3.83 29.37
N ARG A 614 -70.79 5.02 29.66
CA ARG A 614 -72.12 5.20 30.28
C ARG A 614 -73.27 4.78 29.37
N LYS A 615 -73.13 4.90 28.04
CA LYS A 615 -74.15 4.43 27.09
C LYS A 615 -74.30 2.89 27.04
N HIS A 616 -73.46 2.12 27.74
CA HIS A 616 -73.57 0.66 27.83
C HIS A 616 -74.22 0.13 29.12
N PHE A 617 -74.65 1.01 30.03
CA PHE A 617 -75.43 0.63 31.21
C PHE A 617 -76.60 1.60 31.35
N ASP A 618 -77.68 1.33 30.63
CA ASP A 618 -79.06 1.39 31.14
C ASP A 618 -80.06 0.88 30.09
N GLU A 619 -80.92 -0.03 30.56
CA GLU A 619 -82.20 -0.52 30.01
C GLU A 619 -82.20 -1.44 28.77
N THR A 620 -82.14 -2.75 29.05
CA THR A 620 -82.87 -3.76 28.25
C THR A 620 -84.31 -3.86 28.76
N PRO A 621 -85.31 -3.69 27.88
CA PRO A 621 -86.42 -4.63 27.82
C PRO A 621 -86.53 -5.28 26.44
N ALA A 622 -86.99 -6.53 26.46
CA ALA A 622 -86.97 -7.50 25.37
C ALA A 622 -87.88 -7.16 24.19
N ALA A 623 -87.35 -7.24 22.96
CA ALA A 623 -87.92 -7.96 21.81
C ALA A 623 -87.10 -7.65 20.53
N GLU A 624 -87.07 -8.64 19.62
CA GLU A 624 -86.62 -8.58 18.22
C GLU A 624 -85.14 -8.85 17.91
N LEU A 625 -84.89 -10.16 17.79
CA LEU A 625 -83.92 -10.82 16.93
C LEU A 625 -83.92 -10.24 15.49
N VAL A 626 -82.76 -9.78 15.00
CA VAL A 626 -82.37 -9.94 13.58
C VAL A 626 -80.84 -10.09 13.48
N GLU A 627 -80.37 -11.28 13.10
CA GLU A 627 -78.97 -11.53 12.76
C GLU A 627 -78.65 -10.99 11.34
N PRO A 628 -77.54 -10.26 11.13
CA PRO A 628 -77.10 -9.86 9.80
C PRO A 628 -76.49 -11.03 9.02
N LYS A 629 -77.00 -11.23 7.80
CA LYS A 629 -76.81 -12.37 6.89
C LYS A 629 -75.45 -12.43 6.15
N LYS A 630 -74.42 -11.68 6.57
CA LYS A 630 -73.00 -11.76 6.14
C LYS A 630 -72.20 -10.57 6.69
N VAL A 631 -71.16 -10.84 7.48
CA VAL A 631 -70.05 -9.90 7.74
C VAL A 631 -68.83 -10.48 7.03
N LYS A 632 -68.31 -9.75 6.03
CA LYS A 632 -67.03 -10.08 5.39
C LYS A 632 -65.90 -9.56 6.27
N THR A 633 -65.16 -10.47 6.88
CA THR A 633 -63.86 -10.24 7.49
C THR A 633 -62.84 -9.91 6.39
N LEU A 634 -62.08 -8.84 6.55
CA LEU A 634 -60.87 -8.60 5.77
C LEU A 634 -59.76 -9.51 6.30
N GLU A 635 -59.10 -10.19 5.37
CA GLU A 635 -58.10 -11.23 5.59
C GLU A 635 -56.88 -10.70 6.36
N LEU A 636 -56.57 -11.37 7.47
CA LEU A 636 -55.24 -11.32 8.08
C LEU A 636 -54.30 -12.14 7.20
N PHE A 637 -53.39 -11.45 6.51
CA PHE A 637 -52.28 -12.09 5.80
C PHE A 637 -51.25 -12.56 6.83
N GLU A 638 -51.31 -13.85 7.18
CA GLU A 638 -50.35 -14.53 8.04
C GLU A 638 -49.06 -14.86 7.27
N GLY A 639 -47.96 -14.24 7.69
CA GLY A 639 -46.61 -14.66 7.33
C GLY A 639 -46.18 -15.85 8.20
N ASN A 640 -45.93 -16.98 7.54
CA ASN A 640 -45.49 -18.26 8.10
C ASN A 640 -44.30 -18.16 9.08
N LEU A 641 -44.48 -18.69 10.30
CA LEU A 641 -43.42 -19.34 11.07
C LEU A 641 -44.05 -20.43 11.94
N GLN A 642 -43.99 -21.67 11.45
CA GLN A 642 -44.41 -22.88 12.15
C GLN A 642 -43.62 -23.07 13.45
N ARG A 643 -44.33 -23.27 14.56
CA ARG A 643 -43.84 -24.07 15.68
C ARG A 643 -44.95 -25.04 16.09
N LYS A 644 -44.70 -26.33 15.90
CA LYS A 644 -45.54 -27.45 16.36
C LYS A 644 -45.82 -27.30 17.85
N VAL A 645 -47.09 -27.16 18.22
CA VAL A 645 -47.61 -27.46 19.55
C VAL A 645 -48.28 -28.83 19.44
N GLN A 646 -47.82 -29.79 20.25
CA GLN A 646 -48.51 -31.04 20.47
C GLN A 646 -49.62 -30.79 21.50
N ASP A 647 -50.84 -31.16 21.13
CA ASP A 647 -51.97 -31.21 22.04
C ASP A 647 -51.72 -32.23 23.15
N THR A 648 -51.91 -31.80 24.39
CA THR A 648 -52.28 -32.70 25.49
C THR A 648 -53.44 -32.07 26.24
N ASP A 649 -54.55 -32.79 26.20
CA ASP A 649 -55.83 -32.48 26.84
C ASP A 649 -55.68 -32.16 28.33
N TRP A 650 -56.45 -31.15 28.74
CA TRP A 650 -56.73 -30.88 30.15
C TRP A 650 -57.83 -31.81 30.63
N LEU A 651 -57.54 -32.60 31.66
CA LEU A 651 -58.55 -33.11 32.59
C LEU A 651 -58.30 -32.46 33.96
N ALA A 652 -59.33 -31.78 34.42
CA ALA A 652 -59.40 -31.10 35.70
C ALA A 652 -59.34 -32.12 36.85
N ASP A 653 -58.67 -31.74 37.94
CA ASP A 653 -59.09 -32.18 39.26
C ASP A 653 -58.87 -31.02 40.25
N ASP A 654 -59.99 -30.52 40.77
CA ASP A 654 -60.06 -29.62 41.91
C ASP A 654 -59.46 -30.32 43.13
N ASN A 655 -58.40 -29.77 43.73
CA ASN A 655 -58.28 -29.80 45.19
C ASN A 655 -57.23 -28.83 45.74
N THR A 656 -57.69 -28.09 46.75
CA THR A 656 -57.01 -27.14 47.61
C THR A 656 -55.79 -27.70 48.34
N THR A 657 -54.64 -27.02 48.28
CA THR A 657 -53.76 -26.66 49.43
C THR A 657 -52.48 -25.97 48.95
N THR A 658 -52.37 -24.66 49.21
CA THR A 658 -51.29 -23.76 48.78
C THR A 658 -49.98 -23.88 49.58
N GLU A 659 -49.80 -24.89 50.43
CA GLU A 659 -48.61 -24.99 51.29
C GLU A 659 -47.59 -26.07 50.88
N SER A 660 -47.89 -26.97 49.94
CA SER A 660 -46.93 -28.04 49.57
C SER A 660 -45.99 -27.71 48.40
N GLY A 661 -46.25 -26.64 47.64
CA GLY A 661 -45.43 -26.26 46.47
C GLY A 661 -44.11 -25.60 46.86
N PHE A 662 -44.15 -24.73 47.87
CA PHE A 662 -42.97 -24.01 48.36
C PHE A 662 -41.98 -24.94 49.08
N ALA A 663 -42.48 -25.88 49.89
CA ALA A 663 -41.66 -26.87 50.59
C ALA A 663 -40.94 -27.84 49.61
N LYS A 664 -41.60 -28.23 48.51
CA LYS A 664 -40.97 -29.02 47.44
C LYS A 664 -39.93 -28.24 46.62
N GLY A 665 -40.12 -26.93 46.47
CA GLY A 665 -39.13 -26.04 45.83
C GLY A 665 -37.87 -25.86 46.67
N VAL A 666 -38.01 -25.71 47.98
CA VAL A 666 -36.88 -25.57 48.92
C VAL A 666 -36.10 -26.87 49.07
N ALA A 667 -36.76 -28.03 49.09
CA ALA A 667 -36.07 -29.34 49.13
C ALA A 667 -35.21 -29.58 47.87
N LYS A 668 -35.71 -29.23 46.68
CA LYS A 668 -34.94 -29.31 45.42
C LYS A 668 -33.74 -28.36 45.37
N PHE A 669 -33.85 -27.21 46.03
CA PHE A 669 -32.76 -26.23 46.10
C PHE A 669 -31.65 -26.65 47.07
N ILE A 670 -31.98 -27.42 48.11
CA ILE A 670 -31.02 -27.99 49.07
C ILE A 670 -30.32 -29.23 48.48
N GLU A 671 -31.00 -30.04 47.66
CA GLU A 671 -30.37 -31.16 46.95
C GLU A 671 -29.40 -30.73 45.84
N GLN A 672 -29.64 -29.58 45.18
CA GLN A 672 -28.74 -29.06 44.13
C GLN A 672 -27.47 -28.37 44.68
N ASN A 673 -27.48 -27.87 45.92
CA ASN A 673 -26.31 -27.21 46.53
C ASN A 673 -25.40 -28.15 47.34
N ASN A 674 -25.72 -29.44 47.45
CA ASN A 674 -24.88 -30.45 48.09
C ASN A 674 -24.23 -31.42 47.08
N ALA A 675 -24.26 -31.08 45.79
CA ALA A 675 -23.68 -31.87 44.70
C ALA A 675 -22.59 -31.11 43.92
N ASP A 676 -21.98 -30.08 44.52
CA ASP A 676 -20.73 -29.44 44.08
C ASP A 676 -19.85 -29.08 45.27
#